data_AF-A0A2G0Q6I9-F1
#
_entry.id   AF-A0A2G0Q6I9-F1
#
_cell.length_a   1.000
_cell.length_b   1.000
_cell.length_c   1.000
_cell.angle_alpha   90.00
_cell.angle_beta   90.00
_cell.angle_gamma   90.00
#
_symmetry.space_group_name_H-M   'P 1'
#
loop_
_entity.id
_entity.type
_entity.pdbx_description
1 polymer ?
#
loop_
_entity_poly.entity_id
_entity_poly.type
_entity_poly.pdbx_seq_one_letter_code
_entity_poly.pdbx_strand_id
1 'polypeptide(L)'
;MSQRLSVNQSGRQLAVPVLTTGISHLQALATELRVVEEGGSVSLLLPNDTLAEQATLIGRLPAVTAGSLGDAGFMADYGVDYAYYAGAMANGIHSEEMVIALGKQRILGIFGSGGLRIERIAEAIERIRQALPEGPFGVNLLHNPGNPAWEMACVRLCIENQVRVIEASAYINLSSALVYYRVSGLVQQPDGTILCQHRLIAKVSRREVAQNFLRPAPENMLKKLLVEELITPEQAELARQVPMADDITVEGDSGGHTDQGVLACIFRSIVQLRNEIADEDGFSCQQERIRQVRIGAAGGLGSPHAILSAFALGAAYVVTGSINQSCVEAGTSRAVKKMLGQAQINDVATAPSADMFELGAKVQVLKQGSMYALRAQKLYNLYKQYDSLDTLPAQEVTQLEKQIFHKPLAEIWQETITYFHGINQPDMIAKAEKQPKKKMALVFQWYLGQSSRWAITGDPMRNMDYQIWCGAAMGAMNEWLKATPFEAVENRYVSEIAQLLMNGAAYLTRIALLELLNVAVPEQVKRHVPLHFPLNIPAEMASSNNLNEQSVPKSQVRSQESMDASTKLLLDNSKDFYKKCWDLMPGGAHYNFGDPERPLVIPFNRGRNSRVWDLDGNEHLDLFCKFGALLVGHHNEAYNESLIEYMNKVTSVDTCDLEVSVCETMVKHIPCAEMVRFCLSGTEAVQNALRLARAFTGKNRFIRFHGHYHGNADNIMGWRKKQDLTYPVPEQFKGDLLDTLGRDPKVIVDQSFMLPWNDIDVLTATIERYHDEIGAVIMEPICINGGGIFPVEGYLEQTKALCEKYNIVLIFDEIITGVRLGLGGAQKLLGVTPHLATFGKALGGGSMPISAITGRHDIMSLYTRGKVIHAGTFNGYPLGLAAIQTTFKLIEQDPGCYDRMGDVMRQISNVFVKAAEAVDLPLVVQGMPNALVYHSQNTPVDRSEGYSDKVKFCDIIIREISKRYGIQFSPLSRMYSNLLMTQDDVRFFEERIFDAMANARKVIDITFKEGIGG
;
A
#
# COMPACT_ATOMS: atom_id res chain seq x y z
N MET A 1 22.57 -20.44 -62.09
CA MET A 1 23.37 -19.23 -61.82
C MET A 1 23.15 -18.88 -60.36
N SER A 2 24.01 -19.37 -59.47
CA SER A 2 25.21 -18.65 -58.97
C SER A 2 24.87 -17.64 -57.87
N GLN A 3 25.01 -18.10 -56.63
CA GLN A 3 25.89 -17.54 -55.59
C GLN A 3 26.02 -16.01 -55.40
N ARG A 4 25.97 -15.67 -54.10
CA ARG A 4 26.45 -14.46 -53.37
C ARG A 4 25.42 -13.35 -53.17
N LEU A 5 24.78 -13.36 -52.00
CA LEU A 5 25.20 -12.53 -50.85
C LEU A 5 24.51 -13.04 -49.58
N SER A 6 25.29 -13.70 -48.73
CA SER A 6 24.96 -14.11 -47.37
C SER A 6 25.37 -13.01 -46.40
N VAL A 7 24.47 -12.60 -45.51
CA VAL A 7 24.83 -12.04 -44.19
C VAL A 7 23.92 -12.69 -43.15
N ASN A 8 24.16 -13.97 -42.87
CA ASN A 8 23.89 -14.51 -41.54
C ASN A 8 25.08 -14.11 -40.65
N GLN A 9 24.94 -13.01 -39.92
CA GLN A 9 25.65 -12.79 -38.67
C GLN A 9 24.60 -12.74 -37.54
N SER A 10 24.55 -13.87 -36.81
CA SER A 10 24.02 -14.11 -35.46
C SER A 10 23.27 -12.99 -34.73
N GLY A 11 21.99 -13.22 -34.44
CA GLY A 11 21.29 -12.63 -33.29
C GLY A 11 20.95 -13.72 -32.28
N ARG A 12 21.93 -14.12 -31.46
CA ARG A 12 21.71 -15.01 -30.30
C ARG A 12 20.64 -14.38 -29.40
N GLN A 13 19.65 -15.14 -28.94
CA GLN A 13 19.09 -14.92 -27.60
C GLN A 13 20.31 -14.88 -26.67
N LEU A 14 20.69 -13.71 -26.17
CA LEU A 14 21.65 -13.62 -25.09
C LEU A 14 20.93 -14.20 -23.88
N ALA A 15 21.08 -15.50 -23.66
CA ALA A 15 20.78 -16.11 -22.39
C ALA A 15 21.54 -15.30 -21.34
N VAL A 16 20.82 -14.58 -20.48
CA VAL A 16 21.44 -13.82 -19.39
C VAL A 16 22.17 -14.84 -18.53
N PRO A 17 23.49 -14.74 -18.40
CA PRO A 17 24.25 -15.79 -17.75
C PRO A 17 23.91 -15.82 -16.26
N VAL A 18 23.65 -17.02 -15.74
CA VAL A 18 23.15 -17.23 -14.38
C VAL A 18 24.32 -17.52 -13.43
N LEU A 19 24.33 -16.91 -12.25
CA LEU A 19 25.31 -17.23 -11.21
C LEU A 19 25.07 -18.66 -10.69
N THR A 20 26.03 -19.57 -10.94
CA THR A 20 25.91 -20.99 -10.59
C THR A 20 26.91 -21.47 -9.55
N THR A 21 28.13 -20.92 -9.53
CA THR A 21 29.23 -21.40 -8.67
C THR A 21 29.97 -20.24 -7.98
N GLY A 22 30.64 -20.53 -6.87
CA GLY A 22 31.37 -19.52 -6.10
C GLY A 22 30.47 -18.58 -5.28
N ILE A 23 29.19 -18.91 -5.08
CA ILE A 23 28.23 -18.09 -4.30
C ILE A 23 28.75 -17.83 -2.88
N SER A 24 29.42 -18.80 -2.26
CA SER A 24 30.05 -18.64 -0.94
C SER A 24 31.14 -17.55 -0.92
N HIS A 25 31.80 -17.28 -2.04
CA HIS A 25 32.83 -16.25 -2.12
C HIS A 25 32.27 -14.84 -1.96
N LEU A 26 30.95 -14.63 -2.20
CA LEU A 26 30.31 -13.33 -1.95
C LEU A 26 30.46 -12.86 -0.50
N GLN A 27 30.58 -13.79 0.45
CA GLN A 27 30.82 -13.53 1.87
C GLN A 27 32.24 -13.02 2.16
N ALA A 28 33.20 -13.20 1.25
CA ALA A 28 34.57 -12.71 1.39
C ALA A 28 34.64 -11.19 1.09
N LEU A 29 33.97 -10.38 1.91
CA LEU A 29 33.73 -8.95 1.72
C LEU A 29 35.01 -8.11 1.54
N ALA A 30 36.13 -8.54 2.11
CA ALA A 30 37.43 -7.87 2.02
C ALA A 30 38.24 -8.26 0.76
N THR A 31 37.77 -9.23 -0.02
CA THR A 31 38.52 -9.78 -1.15
C THR A 31 37.82 -9.45 -2.46
N GLU A 32 38.53 -8.91 -3.44
CA GLU A 32 38.01 -8.75 -4.81
C GLU A 32 37.63 -10.12 -5.39
N LEU A 33 36.53 -10.19 -6.14
CA LEU A 33 36.11 -11.39 -6.85
C LEU A 33 36.17 -11.16 -8.36
N ARG A 34 36.62 -12.16 -9.10
CA ARG A 34 36.54 -12.19 -10.57
C ARG A 34 35.23 -12.85 -10.99
N VAL A 35 34.49 -12.20 -11.87
CA VAL A 35 33.23 -12.69 -12.43
C VAL A 35 33.53 -13.29 -13.80
N VAL A 36 33.33 -14.59 -13.92
CA VAL A 36 33.75 -15.37 -15.09
C VAL A 36 32.55 -16.07 -15.72
N GLU A 37 32.39 -15.97 -17.03
CA GLU A 37 31.35 -16.65 -17.81
C GLU A 37 31.94 -17.82 -18.60
N GLU A 38 31.29 -18.98 -18.52
CA GLU A 38 31.61 -20.15 -19.33
C GLU A 38 30.31 -20.83 -19.76
N GLY A 39 30.07 -20.94 -21.07
CA GLY A 39 28.90 -21.65 -21.62
C GLY A 39 27.53 -21.13 -21.16
N GLY A 40 27.40 -19.83 -20.84
CA GLY A 40 26.14 -19.22 -20.34
C GLY A 40 25.92 -19.37 -18.83
N SER A 41 26.91 -19.87 -18.10
CA SER A 41 26.93 -19.92 -16.62
C SER A 41 28.00 -18.99 -16.07
N VAL A 42 27.75 -18.38 -14.91
CA VAL A 42 28.68 -17.46 -14.24
C VAL A 42 29.23 -18.07 -12.95
N SER A 43 30.54 -17.95 -12.79
CA SER A 43 31.33 -18.38 -11.63
C SER A 43 32.01 -17.19 -10.97
N LEU A 44 32.06 -17.18 -9.63
CA LEU A 44 32.84 -16.21 -8.86
C LEU A 44 34.14 -16.84 -8.37
N LEU A 45 35.27 -16.28 -8.80
CA LEU A 45 36.61 -16.77 -8.47
C LEU A 45 37.32 -15.80 -7.53
N LEU A 46 38.10 -16.33 -6.59
CA LEU A 46 39.07 -15.54 -5.83
C LEU A 46 40.20 -15.07 -6.75
N PRO A 47 41.00 -14.05 -6.36
CA PRO A 47 42.03 -13.48 -7.23
C PRO A 47 43.06 -14.50 -7.74
N ASN A 48 43.36 -15.54 -6.94
CA ASN A 48 44.40 -16.52 -7.24
C ASN A 48 43.89 -17.83 -7.86
N ASP A 49 42.57 -17.99 -8.02
CA ASP A 49 42.01 -19.21 -8.61
C ASP A 49 42.41 -19.33 -10.10
N THR A 50 42.54 -20.54 -10.62
CA THR A 50 42.92 -20.74 -12.03
C THR A 50 41.70 -20.51 -12.93
N LEU A 51 41.88 -19.77 -14.03
CA LEU A 51 40.83 -19.59 -15.03
C LEU A 51 40.82 -20.82 -15.96
N ALA A 52 39.66 -21.45 -16.16
CA ALA A 52 39.53 -22.53 -17.14
C ALA A 52 39.75 -22.00 -18.57
N GLU A 53 40.32 -22.83 -19.46
CA GLU A 53 40.75 -22.39 -20.80
C GLU A 53 39.60 -21.81 -21.66
N GLN A 54 38.35 -22.22 -21.43
CA GLN A 54 37.17 -21.77 -22.19
C GLN A 54 36.38 -20.65 -21.49
N ALA A 55 36.84 -20.20 -20.31
CA ALA A 55 36.11 -19.25 -19.48
C ALA A 55 36.53 -17.80 -19.77
N THR A 56 35.57 -16.88 -19.83
CA THR A 56 35.77 -15.46 -20.15
C THR A 56 35.57 -14.59 -18.91
N LEU A 57 36.54 -13.73 -18.57
CA LEU A 57 36.37 -12.74 -17.50
C LEU A 57 35.42 -11.63 -17.98
N ILE A 58 34.24 -11.51 -17.35
CA ILE A 58 33.22 -10.52 -17.72
C ILE A 58 33.15 -9.33 -16.75
N GLY A 59 33.76 -9.45 -15.57
CA GLY A 59 33.80 -8.34 -14.62
C GLY A 59 34.60 -8.65 -13.35
N ARG A 60 34.69 -7.66 -12.48
CA ARG A 60 35.28 -7.78 -11.13
C ARG A 60 34.33 -7.15 -10.12
N LEU A 61 34.13 -7.82 -8.99
CA LEU A 61 33.45 -7.26 -7.83
C LEU A 61 34.51 -6.77 -6.85
N PRO A 62 34.56 -5.47 -6.52
CA PRO A 62 35.55 -4.94 -5.59
C PRO A 62 35.38 -5.53 -4.18
N ALA A 63 36.41 -5.33 -3.34
CA ALA A 63 36.27 -5.45 -1.90
C ALA A 63 35.23 -4.42 -1.43
N VAL A 64 34.14 -4.89 -0.81
CA VAL A 64 33.09 -4.04 -0.22
C VAL A 64 32.86 -4.55 1.18
N THR A 65 33.41 -3.86 2.16
CA THR A 65 33.29 -4.19 3.59
C THR A 65 32.23 -3.31 4.25
N ALA A 66 31.75 -3.71 5.43
CA ALA A 66 30.87 -2.86 6.24
C ALA A 66 31.46 -1.45 6.49
N GLY A 67 32.77 -1.36 6.73
CA GLY A 67 33.48 -0.08 6.91
C GLY A 67 33.72 0.72 5.62
N SER A 68 33.34 0.19 4.44
CA SER A 68 33.36 0.94 3.17
C SER A 68 32.04 1.64 2.85
N LEU A 69 30.98 1.37 3.63
CA LEU A 69 29.67 2.00 3.46
C LEU A 69 29.57 3.29 4.27
N GLY A 70 29.01 4.34 3.66
CA GLY A 70 28.82 5.66 4.29
C GLY A 70 30.07 6.56 4.22
N ASP A 71 30.11 7.56 5.10
CA ASP A 71 31.12 8.62 5.11
C ASP A 71 32.32 8.25 5.99
N ALA A 72 33.50 8.17 5.38
CA ALA A 72 34.74 7.78 6.06
C ALA A 72 35.14 8.69 7.22
N GLY A 73 34.76 9.97 7.22
CA GLY A 73 35.07 10.81 8.36
C GLY A 73 33.90 11.11 9.28
N PHE A 74 32.69 10.60 9.05
CA PHE A 74 31.84 10.25 10.20
C PHE A 74 32.59 9.25 11.09
N MET A 75 33.10 8.17 10.49
CA MET A 75 33.87 7.14 11.22
C MET A 75 35.09 7.72 11.94
N ALA A 76 35.88 8.56 11.26
CA ALA A 76 37.02 9.22 11.88
C ALA A 76 36.62 10.20 13.01
N ASP A 77 35.58 11.02 12.80
CA ASP A 77 35.18 12.06 13.76
C ASP A 77 34.63 11.49 15.07
N TYR A 78 33.93 10.36 14.99
CA TYR A 78 33.33 9.67 16.12
C TYR A 78 34.16 8.49 16.63
N GLY A 79 35.28 8.16 15.97
CA GLY A 79 36.16 7.07 16.38
C GLY A 79 35.52 5.69 16.28
N VAL A 80 34.71 5.46 15.25
CA VAL A 80 33.94 4.22 15.03
C VAL A 80 34.37 3.50 13.75
N ASP A 81 34.10 2.20 13.67
CA ASP A 81 34.50 1.36 12.53
C ASP A 81 33.40 1.22 11.46
N TYR A 82 32.18 1.68 11.76
CA TYR A 82 31.04 1.68 10.85
C TYR A 82 30.35 3.04 10.82
N ALA A 83 29.86 3.43 9.64
CA ALA A 83 28.95 4.57 9.48
C ALA A 83 27.54 4.23 10.00
N TYR A 84 27.46 3.89 11.28
CA TYR A 84 26.30 3.37 11.97
C TYR A 84 26.30 3.88 13.41
N TYR A 85 25.15 4.24 13.94
CA TYR A 85 24.97 4.37 15.38
C TYR A 85 23.61 3.85 15.86
N ALA A 86 23.55 3.40 17.11
CA ALA A 86 22.29 3.01 17.74
C ALA A 86 21.70 4.22 18.48
N GLY A 87 20.52 4.66 18.03
CA GLY A 87 19.85 5.85 18.55
C GLY A 87 19.30 5.69 19.96
N ALA A 88 19.08 6.82 20.62
CA ALA A 88 18.62 6.82 22.01
C ALA A 88 17.20 6.24 22.15
N MET A 89 16.96 5.57 23.28
CA MET A 89 15.64 5.13 23.71
C MET A 89 15.47 5.56 25.16
N ALA A 90 14.45 6.39 25.42
CA ALA A 90 14.24 7.11 26.67
C ALA A 90 14.18 6.21 27.92
N ASN A 91 14.25 6.81 29.10
CA ASN A 91 14.17 6.17 30.41
C ASN A 91 15.24 5.09 30.64
N GLY A 92 16.41 5.23 30.00
CA GLY A 92 17.50 4.26 30.09
C GLY A 92 17.23 2.93 29.36
N ILE A 93 16.24 2.89 28.45
CA ILE A 93 16.03 1.70 27.59
C ILE A 93 17.25 1.47 26.70
N HIS A 94 17.82 2.54 26.15
CA HIS A 94 19.19 2.51 25.65
C HIS A 94 20.12 2.67 26.86
N SER A 95 20.41 1.53 27.47
CA SER A 95 21.10 1.39 28.76
C SER A 95 22.60 1.62 28.65
N GLU A 96 23.25 1.72 29.80
CA GLU A 96 24.72 1.70 29.90
C GLU A 96 25.30 0.43 29.29
N GLU A 97 24.68 -0.73 29.53
CA GLU A 97 25.12 -2.02 28.98
C GLU A 97 25.13 -2.00 27.45
N MET A 98 24.12 -1.40 26.82
CA MET A 98 24.02 -1.28 25.37
C MET A 98 25.11 -0.36 24.82
N VAL A 99 25.31 0.81 25.43
CA VAL A 99 26.38 1.74 25.05
C VAL A 99 27.75 1.09 25.19
N ILE A 100 28.01 0.39 26.30
CA ILE A 100 29.27 -0.29 26.56
C ILE A 100 29.51 -1.42 25.56
N ALA A 101 28.50 -2.23 25.25
CA ALA A 101 28.60 -3.33 24.29
C ALA A 101 28.94 -2.83 22.88
N LEU A 102 28.31 -1.73 22.44
CA LEU A 102 28.59 -1.09 21.16
C LEU A 102 29.97 -0.42 21.12
N GLY A 103 30.30 0.38 22.14
CA GLY A 103 31.56 1.12 22.18
C GLY A 103 32.80 0.21 22.23
N LYS A 104 32.70 -0.96 22.88
CA LYS A 104 33.76 -1.99 22.85
C LYS A 104 34.02 -2.55 21.44
N GLN A 105 33.02 -2.52 20.57
CA GLN A 105 33.11 -2.88 19.16
C GLN A 105 33.32 -1.66 18.27
N ARG A 106 33.65 -0.50 18.86
CA ARG A 106 33.85 0.78 18.15
C ARG A 106 32.62 1.16 17.31
N ILE A 107 31.44 0.96 17.86
CA ILE A 107 30.15 1.40 17.30
C ILE A 107 29.57 2.47 18.23
N LEU A 108 29.05 3.57 17.68
CA LEU A 108 28.49 4.64 18.49
C LEU A 108 27.13 4.21 19.07
N GLY A 109 27.01 4.27 20.40
CA GLY A 109 25.75 4.13 21.14
C GLY A 109 25.40 5.41 21.89
N ILE A 110 24.12 5.76 21.91
CA ILE A 110 23.61 6.98 22.56
C ILE A 110 22.79 6.62 23.79
N PHE A 111 23.29 6.97 24.98
CA PHE A 111 22.59 6.71 26.23
C PHE A 111 21.24 7.45 26.30
N GLY A 112 20.20 6.71 26.68
CA GLY A 112 18.81 7.17 26.74
C GLY A 112 18.47 8.00 27.98
N SER A 113 19.00 9.22 28.07
CA SER A 113 18.84 10.11 29.22
C SER A 113 17.42 10.69 29.41
N GLY A 114 16.63 10.79 28.34
CA GLY A 114 15.31 11.43 28.35
C GLY A 114 14.38 10.79 29.39
N GLY A 115 13.80 11.60 30.29
CA GLY A 115 12.92 11.13 31.37
C GLY A 115 13.65 10.72 32.66
N LEU A 116 14.98 10.67 32.67
CA LEU A 116 15.77 10.39 33.88
C LEU A 116 16.11 11.66 34.66
N ARG A 117 16.31 11.51 35.98
CA ARG A 117 16.83 12.59 36.84
C ARG A 117 18.33 12.77 36.61
N ILE A 118 18.84 13.97 36.87
CA ILE A 118 20.24 14.35 36.63
C ILE A 118 21.22 13.43 37.38
N GLU A 119 20.88 13.04 38.61
CA GLU A 119 21.73 12.16 39.42
C GLU A 119 21.89 10.77 38.77
N ARG A 120 20.81 10.23 38.20
CA ARG A 120 20.83 8.94 37.50
C ARG A 120 21.63 9.01 36.20
N ILE A 121 21.58 10.16 35.51
CA ILE A 121 22.39 10.41 34.30
C ILE A 121 23.87 10.50 34.68
N ALA A 122 24.21 11.13 35.81
CA ALA A 122 25.58 11.20 36.29
C ALA A 122 26.15 9.81 36.60
N GLU A 123 25.40 8.97 37.31
CA GLU A 123 25.75 7.57 37.57
C GLU A 123 25.98 6.78 36.27
N ALA A 124 25.12 6.99 35.26
CA ALA A 124 25.25 6.33 33.96
C ALA A 124 26.52 6.75 33.23
N ILE A 125 26.80 8.05 33.16
CA ILE A 125 27.99 8.60 32.50
C ILE A 125 29.25 8.08 33.19
N GLU A 126 29.30 8.08 34.52
CA GLU A 126 30.43 7.56 35.28
C GLU A 126 30.68 6.08 34.92
N ARG A 127 29.64 5.25 34.94
CA ARG A 127 29.74 3.83 34.61
C ARG A 127 30.19 3.58 33.16
N ILE A 128 29.60 4.30 32.20
CA ILE A 128 29.98 4.18 30.79
C ILE A 128 31.44 4.57 30.60
N ARG A 129 31.88 5.68 31.22
CA ARG A 129 33.23 6.20 31.08
C ARG A 129 34.28 5.33 31.77
N GLN A 130 33.93 4.65 32.88
CA GLN A 130 34.80 3.63 33.47
C GLN A 130 35.05 2.46 32.49
N ALA A 131 34.05 2.08 31.70
CA ALA A 131 34.17 0.99 30.73
C ALA A 131 34.72 1.44 29.36
N LEU A 132 34.52 2.71 28.99
CA LEU A 132 34.94 3.34 27.73
C LEU A 132 35.64 4.69 28.00
N PRO A 133 36.88 4.70 28.54
CA PRO A 133 37.55 5.94 28.94
C PRO A 133 37.72 6.95 27.80
N GLU A 134 37.96 6.45 26.58
CA GLU A 134 38.17 7.24 25.36
C GLU A 134 36.95 7.24 24.43
N GLY A 135 35.82 6.69 24.87
CA GLY A 135 34.65 6.44 24.02
C GLY A 135 34.82 5.24 23.07
N PRO A 136 34.02 5.16 21.98
CA PRO A 136 32.99 6.10 21.57
C PRO A 136 31.66 5.90 22.34
N PHE A 137 31.05 6.99 22.79
CA PHE A 137 29.66 7.02 23.24
C PHE A 137 29.09 8.44 23.16
N GLY A 138 27.77 8.54 23.17
CA GLY A 138 27.07 9.82 23.31
C GLY A 138 25.96 9.76 24.35
N VAL A 139 25.40 10.93 24.66
CA VAL A 139 24.25 11.08 25.56
C VAL A 139 23.14 11.79 24.80
N ASN A 140 21.92 11.30 24.92
CA ASN A 140 20.77 11.98 24.34
C ASN A 140 20.52 13.31 25.08
N LEU A 141 20.09 14.33 24.36
CA LEU A 141 19.47 15.51 24.95
C LEU A 141 18.07 15.63 24.34
N LEU A 142 17.07 15.20 25.11
CA LEU A 142 15.67 15.31 24.72
C LEU A 142 15.18 16.72 25.02
N HIS A 143 14.65 17.41 24.02
CA HIS A 143 14.13 18.76 24.20
C HIS A 143 12.97 18.76 25.21
N ASN A 144 13.04 19.67 26.19
CA ASN A 144 12.03 19.82 27.22
C ASN A 144 11.76 21.33 27.45
N PRO A 145 10.96 21.97 26.59
CA PRO A 145 10.67 23.40 26.70
C PRO A 145 9.92 23.75 28.00
N GLY A 146 9.27 22.78 28.64
CA GLY A 146 8.64 22.95 29.95
C GLY A 146 9.62 22.93 31.13
N ASN A 147 10.87 22.49 30.92
CA ASN A 147 11.91 22.45 31.94
C ASN A 147 13.31 22.77 31.35
N PRO A 148 13.55 24.03 30.93
CA PRO A 148 14.84 24.43 30.37
C PRO A 148 16.01 24.33 31.38
N ALA A 149 15.71 24.38 32.68
CA ALA A 149 16.71 24.20 33.74
C ALA A 149 17.29 22.77 33.74
N TRP A 150 16.46 21.76 33.47
CA TRP A 150 16.92 20.38 33.33
C TRP A 150 17.82 20.21 32.10
N GLU A 151 17.47 20.79 30.94
CA GLU A 151 18.34 20.74 29.75
C GLU A 151 19.72 21.35 30.05
N MET A 152 19.76 22.51 30.70
CA MET A 152 21.01 23.16 31.09
C MET A 152 21.81 22.32 32.10
N ALA A 153 21.16 21.73 33.09
CA ALA A 153 21.81 20.86 34.06
C ALA A 153 22.42 19.60 33.41
N CYS A 154 21.70 18.99 32.47
CA CYS A 154 22.20 17.84 31.71
C CYS A 154 23.40 18.22 30.84
N VAL A 155 23.36 19.37 30.15
CA VAL A 155 24.49 19.86 29.35
C VAL A 155 25.72 20.14 30.21
N ARG A 156 25.55 20.80 31.37
CA ARG A 156 26.66 21.06 32.31
C ARG A 156 27.28 19.75 32.78
N LEU A 157 26.45 18.79 33.17
CA LEU A 157 26.90 17.45 33.56
C LEU A 157 27.71 16.77 32.43
N CYS A 158 27.25 16.86 31.18
CA CYS A 158 27.97 16.34 30.02
C CYS A 158 29.34 17.02 29.84
N ILE A 159 29.42 18.35 29.95
CA ILE A 159 30.67 19.12 29.82
C ILE A 159 31.64 18.76 30.96
N GLU A 160 31.17 18.77 32.21
CA GLU A 160 31.95 18.41 33.41
C GLU A 160 32.54 17.01 33.31
N ASN A 161 31.82 16.07 32.69
CA ASN A 161 32.25 14.69 32.48
C ASN A 161 32.89 14.43 31.10
N GLN A 162 33.18 15.48 30.33
CA GLN A 162 33.83 15.41 29.02
C GLN A 162 33.11 14.50 28.01
N VAL A 163 31.78 14.46 28.05
CA VAL A 163 30.96 13.78 27.04
C VAL A 163 31.05 14.57 25.74
N ARG A 164 31.66 13.96 24.71
CA ARG A 164 31.98 14.61 23.43
C ARG A 164 30.87 14.56 22.39
N VAL A 165 29.83 13.75 22.59
CA VAL A 165 28.75 13.57 21.61
C VAL A 165 27.40 13.72 22.30
N ILE A 166 26.58 14.63 21.78
CA ILE A 166 25.15 14.71 22.10
C ILE A 166 24.32 14.36 20.87
N GLU A 167 23.28 13.54 21.06
CA GLU A 167 22.17 13.42 20.12
C GLU A 167 21.05 14.36 20.56
N ALA A 168 20.81 15.44 19.83
CA ALA A 168 19.69 16.34 20.07
C ALA A 168 18.41 15.78 19.42
N SER A 169 17.37 15.57 20.21
CA SER A 169 16.09 14.98 19.73
C SER A 169 14.87 15.77 20.21
N ALA A 170 13.79 15.72 19.42
CA ALA A 170 12.52 16.43 19.66
C ALA A 170 12.60 17.98 19.68
N TYR A 171 13.69 18.56 19.19
CA TYR A 171 13.82 20.02 19.07
C TYR A 171 12.91 20.58 17.98
N ILE A 172 12.22 21.68 18.30
CA ILE A 172 11.50 22.53 17.32
C ILE A 172 12.33 23.78 17.04
N ASN A 173 12.87 24.39 18.11
CA ASN A 173 13.79 25.52 18.07
C ASN A 173 15.00 25.21 18.96
N LEU A 174 16.15 25.81 18.69
CA LEU A 174 17.34 25.64 19.54
C LEU A 174 17.09 26.13 20.98
N SER A 175 17.74 25.51 21.96
CA SER A 175 17.76 25.97 23.35
C SER A 175 19.11 26.58 23.73
N SER A 176 19.13 27.48 24.72
CA SER A 176 20.39 28.05 25.22
C SER A 176 21.35 26.99 25.75
N ALA A 177 20.82 25.89 26.33
CA ALA A 177 21.62 24.76 26.78
C ALA A 177 22.34 24.08 25.61
N LEU A 178 21.64 23.83 24.50
CA LEU A 178 22.23 23.16 23.36
C LEU A 178 23.25 24.03 22.62
N VAL A 179 22.98 25.34 22.50
CA VAL A 179 23.96 26.31 21.99
C VAL A 179 25.19 26.37 22.89
N TYR A 180 25.01 26.39 24.21
CA TYR A 180 26.13 26.36 25.14
C TYR A 180 27.00 25.11 24.99
N TYR A 181 26.39 23.92 24.87
CA TYR A 181 27.14 22.68 24.63
C TYR A 181 28.02 22.78 23.38
N ARG A 182 27.42 23.16 22.24
CA ARG A 182 28.14 23.29 20.98
C ARG A 182 29.29 24.29 21.07
N VAL A 183 29.01 25.49 21.57
CA VAL A 183 29.94 26.64 21.52
C VAL A 183 31.09 26.49 22.52
N SER A 184 30.82 25.91 23.69
CA SER A 184 31.86 25.67 24.71
C SER A 184 32.97 24.72 24.26
N GLY A 185 32.70 23.88 23.25
CA GLY A 185 33.67 22.94 22.68
C GLY A 185 34.47 23.47 21.50
N LEU A 186 34.30 24.75 21.12
CA LEU A 186 35.01 25.34 19.97
C LEU A 186 36.37 25.89 20.37
N VAL A 187 37.41 25.48 19.64
CA VAL A 187 38.79 25.93 19.85
C VAL A 187 39.47 26.20 18.51
N GLN A 188 40.10 27.36 18.34
CA GLN A 188 40.93 27.63 17.17
C GLN A 188 42.28 26.91 17.30
N GLN A 189 42.64 26.13 16.29
CA GLN A 189 43.93 25.44 16.21
C GLN A 189 45.03 26.39 15.69
N PRO A 190 46.32 26.10 15.95
CA PRO A 190 47.44 26.93 15.47
C PRO A 190 47.51 27.08 13.94
N ASP A 191 46.95 26.13 13.19
CA ASP A 191 46.86 26.17 11.71
C ASP A 191 45.65 26.98 11.19
N GLY A 192 44.87 27.58 12.10
CA GLY A 192 43.69 28.37 11.79
C GLY A 192 42.40 27.57 11.62
N THR A 193 42.43 26.23 11.71
CA THR A 193 41.22 25.39 11.67
C THR A 193 40.43 25.45 12.99
N ILE A 194 39.13 25.21 12.93
CA ILE A 194 38.27 25.20 14.13
C ILE A 194 38.07 23.74 14.57
N LEU A 195 38.59 23.40 15.75
CA LEU A 195 38.32 22.12 16.39
C LEU A 195 36.98 22.18 17.12
N CYS A 196 36.08 21.27 16.75
CA CYS A 196 34.81 21.06 17.45
C CYS A 196 34.95 19.87 18.41
N GLN A 197 35.28 20.13 19.68
CA GLN A 197 35.43 19.08 20.71
C GLN A 197 34.10 18.48 21.11
N HIS A 198 33.05 19.30 21.17
CA HIS A 198 31.67 18.90 21.45
C HIS A 198 30.93 18.75 20.12
N ARG A 199 30.62 17.50 19.78
CA ARG A 199 29.93 17.14 18.55
C ARG A 199 28.44 16.98 18.77
N LEU A 200 27.68 17.44 17.80
CA LEU A 200 26.22 17.41 17.85
C LEU A 200 25.64 16.67 16.65
N ILE A 201 24.86 15.62 16.95
CA ILE A 201 24.02 14.92 15.99
C ILE A 201 22.58 15.38 16.23
N ALA A 202 21.98 16.12 15.29
CA ALA A 202 20.60 16.56 15.42
C ALA A 202 19.64 15.62 14.69
N LYS A 203 18.71 15.01 15.42
CA LYS A 203 17.70 14.11 14.85
C LYS A 203 16.41 14.87 14.53
N VAL A 204 16.06 14.91 13.24
CA VAL A 204 14.98 15.77 12.72
C VAL A 204 14.15 15.02 11.66
N SER A 205 12.88 15.37 11.56
CA SER A 205 11.94 14.86 10.54
C SER A 205 11.47 15.94 9.56
N ARG A 206 11.77 17.22 9.86
CA ARG A 206 11.23 18.39 9.15
C ARG A 206 12.31 19.36 8.69
N ARG A 207 12.08 19.97 7.53
CA ARG A 207 13.01 20.86 6.86
C ARG A 207 13.25 22.14 7.66
N GLU A 208 12.20 22.72 8.22
CA GLU A 208 12.26 23.94 9.03
C GLU A 208 13.06 23.76 10.32
N VAL A 209 13.02 22.56 10.91
CA VAL A 209 13.84 22.23 12.09
C VAL A 209 15.29 22.00 11.67
N ALA A 210 15.53 21.24 10.60
CA ALA A 210 16.87 20.98 10.07
C ALA A 210 17.64 22.28 9.78
N GLN A 211 16.95 23.31 9.25
CA GLN A 211 17.54 24.61 8.98
C GLN A 211 18.20 25.27 10.20
N ASN A 212 17.62 25.11 11.39
CA ASN A 212 18.18 25.66 12.62
C ASN A 212 19.52 25.01 12.99
N PHE A 213 19.72 23.75 12.62
CA PHE A 213 20.94 23.00 12.92
C PHE A 213 22.02 23.12 11.83
N LEU A 214 21.59 23.33 10.58
CA LEU A 214 22.48 23.55 9.44
C LEU A 214 23.13 24.94 9.45
N ARG A 215 22.61 25.86 10.26
CA ARG A 215 23.11 27.23 10.40
C ARG A 215 23.90 27.42 11.70
N PRO A 216 24.73 28.47 11.78
CA PRO A 216 25.42 28.87 13.00
C PRO A 216 24.48 29.23 14.15
N ALA A 217 25.05 29.32 15.35
CA ALA A 217 24.32 29.70 16.55
C ALA A 217 23.64 31.08 16.40
N PRO A 218 22.35 31.23 16.77
CA PRO A 218 21.66 32.52 16.69
C PRO A 218 22.31 33.59 17.57
N GLU A 219 22.51 34.79 17.02
CA GLU A 219 23.23 35.89 17.69
C GLU A 219 22.57 36.33 19.01
N ASN A 220 21.25 36.27 19.12
CA ASN A 220 20.55 36.57 20.36
C ASN A 220 20.86 35.56 21.47
N MET A 221 21.07 34.29 21.13
CA MET A 221 21.47 33.26 22.10
C MET A 221 22.95 33.39 22.47
N LEU A 222 23.83 33.69 21.51
CA LEU A 222 25.25 33.97 21.78
C LEU A 222 25.41 35.16 22.74
N LYS A 223 24.72 36.28 22.49
CA LYS A 223 24.71 37.45 23.37
C LYS A 223 24.24 37.10 24.78
N LYS A 224 23.19 36.30 24.90
CA LYS A 224 22.69 35.85 26.19
C LYS A 224 23.75 35.03 26.94
N LEU A 225 24.37 34.06 26.28
CA LEU A 225 25.40 33.21 26.88
C LEU A 225 26.67 33.98 27.27
N LEU A 226 27.04 35.02 26.51
CA LEU A 226 28.13 35.94 26.85
C LEU A 226 27.81 36.75 28.12
N VAL A 227 26.59 37.29 28.22
CA VAL A 227 26.13 38.04 29.41
C VAL A 227 26.06 37.14 30.64
N GLU A 228 25.69 35.86 30.45
CA GLU A 228 25.67 34.84 31.50
C GLU A 228 27.06 34.26 31.80
N GLU A 229 28.12 34.74 31.14
CA GLU A 229 29.52 34.30 31.27
C GLU A 229 29.72 32.78 31.05
N LEU A 230 28.82 32.17 30.27
CA LEU A 230 28.91 30.74 29.95
C LEU A 230 29.86 30.45 28.78
N ILE A 231 30.09 31.43 27.91
CA ILE A 231 31.01 31.31 26.76
C ILE A 231 31.93 32.54 26.68
N THR A 232 33.09 32.39 26.05
CA THR A 232 34.02 33.50 25.82
C THR A 232 33.69 34.27 24.54
N PRO A 233 34.15 35.54 24.40
CA PRO A 233 34.03 36.28 23.15
C PRO A 233 34.66 35.55 21.95
N GLU A 234 35.77 34.85 22.16
CA GLU A 234 36.43 34.04 21.14
C GLU A 234 35.54 32.87 20.70
N GLN A 235 34.98 32.11 21.64
CA GLN A 235 34.06 31.01 21.33
C GLN A 235 32.82 31.51 20.58
N ALA A 236 32.27 32.66 20.95
CA ALA A 236 31.16 33.28 20.23
C ALA A 236 31.53 33.66 18.79
N GLU A 237 32.77 34.09 18.52
CA GLU A 237 33.24 34.39 17.18
C GLU A 237 33.44 33.12 16.33
N LEU A 238 34.00 32.06 16.92
CA LEU A 238 34.12 30.76 16.26
C LEU A 238 32.73 30.16 15.95
N ALA A 239 31.76 30.34 16.85
CA ALA A 239 30.40 29.84 16.69
C ALA A 239 29.66 30.41 15.49
N ARG A 240 30.04 31.60 15.00
CA ARG A 240 29.45 32.22 13.80
C ARG A 240 29.90 31.55 12.50
N GLN A 241 31.00 30.81 12.54
CA GLN A 241 31.65 30.21 11.38
C GLN A 241 31.27 28.73 11.20
N VAL A 242 30.77 28.07 12.25
CA VAL A 242 30.43 26.64 12.21
C VAL A 242 28.93 26.41 12.32
N PRO A 243 28.39 25.36 11.69
CA PRO A 243 27.00 24.96 11.88
C PRO A 243 26.77 24.50 13.33
N MET A 244 25.52 24.61 13.76
CA MET A 244 25.08 24.15 15.07
C MET A 244 25.26 22.63 15.25
N ALA A 245 25.03 21.84 14.20
CA ALA A 245 25.27 20.40 14.21
C ALA A 245 26.36 19.98 13.21
N ASP A 246 27.16 18.98 13.57
CA ASP A 246 28.11 18.34 12.65
C ASP A 246 27.40 17.37 11.71
N ASP A 247 26.31 16.79 12.20
CA ASP A 247 25.58 15.71 11.57
C ASP A 247 24.07 15.87 11.80
N ILE A 248 23.27 15.64 10.75
CA ILE A 248 21.81 15.63 10.81
C ILE A 248 21.31 14.21 10.55
N THR A 249 20.62 13.62 11.51
CA THR A 249 19.90 12.36 11.34
C THR A 249 18.50 12.66 10.83
N VAL A 250 18.20 12.30 9.59
CA VAL A 250 16.83 12.38 9.06
C VAL A 250 16.03 11.18 9.51
N GLU A 251 15.01 11.41 10.34
CA GLU A 251 14.15 10.36 10.90
C GLU A 251 12.84 10.25 10.12
N GLY A 252 12.67 9.16 9.38
CA GLY A 252 11.41 8.76 8.77
C GLY A 252 10.45 8.15 9.79
N ASP A 253 9.61 7.22 9.34
CA ASP A 253 8.73 6.48 10.25
C ASP A 253 9.54 5.63 11.25
N SER A 254 9.34 5.89 12.54
CA SER A 254 10.13 5.31 13.63
C SER A 254 9.27 4.94 14.84
N GLY A 255 9.82 4.19 15.80
CA GLY A 255 9.14 3.94 17.07
C GLY A 255 9.28 5.12 18.02
N GLY A 256 8.23 5.41 18.80
CA GLY A 256 8.18 6.59 19.66
C GLY A 256 7.69 7.82 18.89
N HIS A 257 8.22 9.01 19.19
CA HIS A 257 7.80 10.23 18.50
C HIS A 257 8.18 10.18 17.02
N THR A 258 7.19 10.32 16.14
CA THR A 258 7.39 10.32 14.70
C THR A 258 6.28 11.10 14.00
N ASP A 259 6.64 11.77 12.90
CA ASP A 259 5.69 12.38 11.96
C ASP A 259 5.21 11.36 10.90
N GLN A 260 5.66 10.09 10.99
CA GLN A 260 5.39 9.02 10.01
C GLN A 260 5.86 9.38 8.58
N GLY A 261 6.95 10.15 8.49
CA GLY A 261 7.50 10.60 7.21
C GLY A 261 8.11 9.45 6.39
N VAL A 262 7.88 9.47 5.07
CA VAL A 262 8.53 8.52 4.15
C VAL A 262 10.00 8.90 4.00
N LEU A 263 10.91 8.07 4.53
CA LEU A 263 12.34 8.35 4.61
C LEU A 263 12.95 8.83 3.28
N ALA A 264 12.66 8.13 2.17
CA ALA A 264 13.20 8.48 0.85
C ALA A 264 12.82 9.91 0.40
N CYS A 265 11.64 10.39 0.77
CA CYS A 265 11.16 11.73 0.42
C CYS A 265 11.81 12.80 1.30
N ILE A 266 11.78 12.62 2.63
CA ILE A 266 12.28 13.62 3.57
C ILE A 266 13.81 13.72 3.55
N PHE A 267 14.51 12.59 3.31
CA PHE A 267 15.97 12.53 3.26
C PHE A 267 16.51 13.44 2.15
N ARG A 268 16.03 13.26 0.91
CA ARG A 268 16.47 14.08 -0.22
C ARG A 268 16.08 15.55 -0.07
N SER A 269 14.94 15.85 0.57
CA SER A 269 14.56 17.23 0.89
C SER A 269 15.56 17.91 1.82
N ILE A 270 16.06 17.21 2.85
CA ILE A 270 17.05 17.76 3.79
C ILE A 270 18.44 17.82 3.17
N VAL A 271 18.83 16.83 2.35
CA VAL A 271 20.08 16.92 1.57
C VAL A 271 20.07 18.15 0.66
N GLN A 272 18.95 18.41 -0.01
CA GLN A 272 18.78 19.59 -0.84
C GLN A 272 18.87 20.88 -0.01
N LEU A 273 18.20 20.96 1.15
CA LEU A 273 18.30 22.09 2.05
C LEU A 273 19.76 22.35 2.48
N ARG A 274 20.49 21.29 2.86
CA ARG A 274 21.90 21.39 3.25
C ARG A 274 22.75 21.98 2.12
N ASN A 275 22.51 21.57 0.88
CA ASN A 275 23.21 22.12 -0.28
C ASN A 275 22.80 23.58 -0.54
N GLU A 276 21.52 23.92 -0.46
CA GLU A 276 21.05 25.31 -0.63
C GLU A 276 21.69 26.26 0.40
N ILE A 277 21.74 25.87 1.68
CA ILE A 277 22.38 26.68 2.73
C ILE A 277 23.89 26.81 2.49
N ALA A 278 24.52 25.77 1.96
CA ALA A 278 25.94 25.81 1.59
C ALA A 278 26.22 26.80 0.45
N ASP A 279 25.29 26.94 -0.50
CA ASP A 279 25.42 27.78 -1.69
C ASP A 279 25.02 29.27 -1.45
N GLU A 280 24.44 29.61 -0.29
CA GLU A 280 24.06 30.99 0.04
C GLU A 280 25.27 31.95 0.10
N ASP A 281 25.12 33.16 -0.47
CA ASP A 281 26.13 34.22 -0.49
C ASP A 281 26.61 34.53 0.95
N GLY A 282 27.89 34.26 1.22
CA GLY A 282 28.52 34.43 2.54
C GLY A 282 28.84 33.13 3.28
N PHE A 283 28.27 31.98 2.89
CA PHE A 283 28.61 30.65 3.41
C PHE A 283 29.62 29.89 2.53
N SER A 284 29.57 30.08 1.21
CA SER A 284 30.39 29.38 0.22
C SER A 284 31.91 29.60 0.37
N CYS A 285 32.34 30.81 0.76
CA CYS A 285 33.75 31.15 0.98
C CYS A 285 34.33 30.68 2.33
N GLN A 286 33.49 30.26 3.28
CA GLN A 286 33.93 29.65 4.55
C GLN A 286 34.01 28.11 4.46
N GLN A 287 33.26 27.49 3.56
CA GLN A 287 33.14 26.03 3.43
C GLN A 287 34.33 25.33 2.79
N GLU A 288 35.13 25.98 1.93
CA GLU A 288 36.39 25.37 1.44
C GLU A 288 37.37 25.05 2.61
N ARG A 289 37.16 25.65 3.79
CA ARG A 289 37.91 25.38 5.03
C ARG A 289 37.09 24.64 6.11
N ILE A 290 35.77 24.51 5.97
CA ILE A 290 34.87 23.97 6.99
C ILE A 290 34.09 22.78 6.41
N ARG A 291 34.23 21.62 7.08
CA ARG A 291 33.66 20.35 6.64
C ARG A 291 32.13 20.44 6.47
N GLN A 292 31.64 19.99 5.32
CA GLN A 292 30.20 19.98 5.01
C GLN A 292 29.42 19.12 6.02
N VAL A 293 28.27 19.61 6.51
CA VAL A 293 27.39 18.85 7.41
C VAL A 293 26.91 17.57 6.73
N ARG A 294 27.05 16.45 7.42
CA ARG A 294 26.67 15.13 6.92
C ARG A 294 25.22 14.81 7.25
N ILE A 295 24.53 14.14 6.33
CA ILE A 295 23.13 13.76 6.48
C ILE A 295 23.05 12.23 6.61
N GLY A 296 22.63 11.75 7.76
CA GLY A 296 22.33 10.34 8.00
C GLY A 296 20.84 10.03 7.93
N ALA A 297 20.51 8.74 8.03
CA ALA A 297 19.15 8.24 7.87
C ALA A 297 18.72 7.34 9.03
N ALA A 298 17.48 7.52 9.50
CA ALA A 298 16.85 6.74 10.55
C ALA A 298 15.37 6.46 10.20
N GLY A 299 14.76 5.48 10.87
CA GLY A 299 13.36 5.11 10.66
C GLY A 299 13.19 4.05 9.56
N GLY A 300 12.46 2.97 9.86
CA GLY A 300 12.29 1.82 8.95
C GLY A 300 13.52 0.93 8.74
N LEU A 301 14.66 1.22 9.38
CA LEU A 301 15.93 0.50 9.17
C LEU A 301 16.05 -0.75 10.06
N GLY A 302 15.42 -1.85 9.61
CA GLY A 302 15.39 -3.13 10.33
C GLY A 302 16.03 -4.33 9.61
N SER A 303 16.48 -4.17 8.36
CA SER A 303 17.05 -5.26 7.56
C SER A 303 18.22 -4.77 6.71
N PRO A 304 19.10 -5.67 6.23
CA PRO A 304 20.22 -5.28 5.35
C PRO A 304 19.77 -4.54 4.09
N HIS A 305 18.60 -4.88 3.54
CA HIS A 305 18.01 -4.20 2.38
C HIS A 305 17.63 -2.76 2.71
N ALA A 306 17.03 -2.52 3.88
CA ALA A 306 16.69 -1.18 4.33
C ALA A 306 17.96 -0.33 4.54
N ILE A 307 19.00 -0.91 5.13
CA ILE A 307 20.31 -0.25 5.31
C ILE A 307 20.95 0.10 3.96
N LEU A 308 21.00 -0.86 3.01
CA LEU A 308 21.49 -0.59 1.66
C LEU A 308 20.69 0.52 0.98
N SER A 309 19.37 0.52 1.12
CA SER A 309 18.51 1.55 0.53
C SER A 309 18.84 2.96 1.06
N ALA A 310 19.16 3.09 2.36
CA ALA A 310 19.56 4.36 2.94
C ALA A 310 20.91 4.84 2.38
N PHE A 311 21.89 3.96 2.24
CA PHE A 311 23.16 4.31 1.61
C PHE A 311 22.99 4.64 0.11
N ALA A 312 22.10 3.94 -0.59
CA ALA A 312 21.76 4.24 -1.99
C ALA A 312 21.10 5.63 -2.15
N LEU A 313 20.38 6.13 -1.14
CA LEU A 313 19.87 7.51 -1.12
C LEU A 313 20.98 8.56 -0.90
N GLY A 314 22.17 8.14 -0.47
CA GLY A 314 23.31 8.99 -0.14
C GLY A 314 23.48 9.28 1.35
N ALA A 315 22.97 8.42 2.24
CA ALA A 315 23.17 8.57 3.68
C ALA A 315 24.66 8.49 4.05
N ALA A 316 25.14 9.47 4.82
CA ALA A 316 26.50 9.46 5.35
C ALA A 316 26.67 8.40 6.45
N TYR A 317 25.61 8.07 7.16
CA TYR A 317 25.53 7.01 8.17
C TYR A 317 24.07 6.60 8.36
N VAL A 318 23.85 5.46 9.02
CA VAL A 318 22.52 4.92 9.32
C VAL A 318 22.28 4.79 10.82
N VAL A 319 21.02 4.85 11.22
CA VAL A 319 20.62 4.82 12.64
C VAL A 319 19.50 3.82 12.88
N THR A 320 19.66 3.00 13.91
CA THR A 320 18.65 2.03 14.32
C THR A 320 18.11 2.37 15.71
N GLY A 321 16.85 2.04 15.96
CA GLY A 321 16.16 2.30 17.23
C GLY A 321 15.38 1.10 17.69
N SER A 322 14.19 0.88 17.10
CA SER A 322 13.25 -0.17 17.53
C SER A 322 13.91 -1.54 17.68
N ILE A 323 14.72 -1.97 16.70
CA ILE A 323 15.38 -3.28 16.72
C ILE A 323 16.26 -3.50 17.96
N ASN A 324 16.95 -2.44 18.42
CA ASN A 324 17.88 -2.51 19.54
C ASN A 324 17.14 -2.78 20.84
N GLN A 325 15.87 -2.35 20.95
CA GLN A 325 15.04 -2.59 22.14
C GLN A 325 14.78 -4.09 22.40
N SER A 326 14.86 -4.93 21.37
CA SER A 326 14.72 -6.39 21.53
C SER A 326 16.00 -7.09 22.00
N CYS A 327 17.13 -6.38 22.03
CA CYS A 327 18.43 -6.96 22.37
C CYS A 327 18.60 -7.20 23.88
N VAL A 328 19.50 -8.12 24.21
CA VAL A 328 19.74 -8.54 25.60
C VAL A 328 20.22 -7.39 26.49
N GLU A 329 20.93 -6.42 25.92
CA GLU A 329 21.47 -5.27 26.65
C GLU A 329 20.42 -4.20 26.96
N ALA A 330 19.30 -4.16 26.23
CA ALA A 330 18.29 -3.11 26.37
C ALA A 330 17.71 -3.05 27.80
N GLY A 331 17.58 -1.85 28.35
CA GLY A 331 17.05 -1.55 29.68
C GLY A 331 15.52 -1.65 29.76
N THR A 332 14.95 -2.77 29.32
CA THR A 332 13.52 -3.06 29.39
C THR A 332 13.27 -4.51 29.82
N SER A 333 12.04 -4.82 30.23
CA SER A 333 11.72 -6.12 30.80
C SER A 333 11.85 -7.26 29.78
N ARG A 334 12.12 -8.47 30.28
CA ARG A 334 12.13 -9.69 29.45
C ARG A 334 10.79 -9.92 28.74
N ALA A 335 9.68 -9.54 29.37
CA ALA A 335 8.35 -9.62 28.76
C ALA A 335 8.25 -8.74 27.52
N VAL A 336 8.69 -7.48 27.60
CA VAL A 336 8.74 -6.56 26.46
C VAL A 336 9.64 -7.09 25.35
N LYS A 337 10.84 -7.59 25.67
CA LYS A 337 11.75 -8.18 24.66
C LYS A 337 11.09 -9.31 23.90
N LYS A 338 10.39 -10.21 24.59
CA LYS A 338 9.63 -11.31 23.94
C LYS A 338 8.50 -10.79 23.05
N MET A 339 7.76 -9.78 23.49
CA MET A 339 6.71 -9.15 22.68
C MET A 339 7.31 -8.53 21.40
N LEU A 340 8.43 -7.82 21.52
CA LEU A 340 9.15 -7.25 20.39
C LEU A 340 9.67 -8.32 19.42
N GLY A 341 10.15 -9.46 19.91
CA GLY A 341 10.58 -10.59 19.09
C GLY A 341 9.46 -11.25 18.27
N GLN A 342 8.21 -11.01 18.64
CA GLN A 342 7.01 -11.54 17.95
C GLN A 342 6.34 -10.51 17.05
N ALA A 343 6.75 -9.25 17.10
CA ALA A 343 6.12 -8.17 16.36
C ALA A 343 6.26 -8.39 14.84
N GLN A 344 5.17 -8.22 14.11
CA GLN A 344 5.13 -8.12 12.66
C GLN A 344 5.20 -6.65 12.21
N ILE A 345 5.42 -6.40 10.91
CA ILE A 345 5.56 -5.05 10.35
C ILE A 345 4.34 -4.16 10.69
N ASN A 346 3.14 -4.74 10.70
CA ASN A 346 1.88 -4.03 10.93
C ASN A 346 1.42 -4.01 12.40
N ASP A 347 2.24 -4.53 13.33
CA ASP A 347 1.92 -4.63 14.77
C ASP A 347 2.20 -3.34 15.54
N VAL A 348 2.27 -2.21 14.85
CA VAL A 348 2.46 -0.88 15.43
C VAL A 348 1.21 -0.02 15.24
N ALA A 349 0.98 0.91 16.15
CA ALA A 349 -0.12 1.88 16.09
C ALA A 349 0.33 3.23 16.62
N THR A 350 -0.32 4.30 16.17
CA THR A 350 -0.15 5.62 16.79
C THR A 350 -1.00 5.72 18.04
N ALA A 351 -0.43 6.28 19.11
CA ALA A 351 -1.11 6.56 20.36
C ALA A 351 -0.76 7.99 20.82
N PRO A 352 -1.63 8.66 21.60
CA PRO A 352 -1.29 9.92 22.23
C PRO A 352 0.00 9.82 23.05
N SER A 353 0.88 10.82 22.90
CA SER A 353 2.10 10.95 23.70
C SER A 353 1.78 11.46 25.11
N ALA A 354 2.60 11.07 26.09
CA ALA A 354 2.45 11.56 27.45
C ALA A 354 2.88 13.03 27.52
N ASP A 355 4.04 13.33 26.95
CA ASP A 355 4.52 14.67 26.68
C ASP A 355 3.71 15.31 25.56
N MET A 356 3.37 16.58 25.70
CA MET A 356 2.52 17.31 24.73
C MET A 356 1.13 16.67 24.48
N PHE A 357 0.62 15.86 25.41
CA PHE A 357 -0.72 15.24 25.33
C PHE A 357 -1.81 16.26 24.94
N GLU A 358 -1.82 17.42 25.59
CA GLU A 358 -2.81 18.48 25.36
C GLU A 358 -2.78 19.02 23.91
N LEU A 359 -1.61 19.00 23.26
CA LEU A 359 -1.40 19.44 21.88
C LEU A 359 -1.76 18.36 20.85
N GLY A 360 -2.05 17.13 21.28
CA GLY A 360 -2.37 16.01 20.39
C GLY A 360 -1.17 15.39 19.69
N ALA A 361 0.02 15.55 20.26
CA ALA A 361 1.19 14.82 19.80
C ALA A 361 0.98 13.30 19.94
N LYS A 362 1.64 12.55 19.06
CA LYS A 362 1.48 11.10 18.94
C LYS A 362 2.84 10.42 18.94
N VAL A 363 2.82 9.19 19.44
CA VAL A 363 3.93 8.24 19.40
C VAL A 363 3.49 6.97 18.70
N GLN A 364 4.40 6.32 18.00
CA GLN A 364 4.21 5.00 17.43
C GLN A 364 4.66 3.92 18.43
N VAL A 365 3.75 2.98 18.72
CA VAL A 365 3.90 1.98 19.77
C VAL A 365 3.51 0.59 19.27
N LEU A 366 4.02 -0.45 19.91
CA LEU A 366 3.58 -1.83 19.68
C LEU A 366 2.11 -1.98 20.11
N LYS A 367 1.27 -2.46 19.20
CA LYS A 367 -0.15 -2.75 19.46
C LYS A 367 -0.36 -4.24 19.79
N GLN A 368 0.48 -5.12 19.25
CA GLN A 368 0.32 -6.56 19.47
C GLN A 368 0.69 -6.91 20.91
N GLY A 369 -0.24 -7.56 21.60
CA GLY A 369 -0.07 -7.93 23.01
C GLY A 369 -0.16 -6.78 24.01
N SER A 370 -0.61 -5.58 23.60
CA SER A 370 -0.87 -4.45 24.50
C SER A 370 -2.12 -3.67 24.08
N MET A 371 -2.98 -3.32 25.05
CA MET A 371 -4.15 -2.46 24.85
C MET A 371 -3.83 -0.98 25.05
N TYR A 372 -2.57 -0.63 25.33
CA TYR A 372 -2.14 0.75 25.60
C TYR A 372 -2.61 1.73 24.51
N ALA A 373 -2.41 1.42 23.22
CA ALA A 373 -2.76 2.34 22.14
C ALA A 373 -4.26 2.71 22.14
N LEU A 374 -5.13 1.71 22.34
CA LEU A 374 -6.58 1.91 22.40
C LEU A 374 -7.00 2.65 23.68
N ARG A 375 -6.40 2.32 24.83
CA ARG A 375 -6.66 2.97 26.12
C ARG A 375 -6.21 4.44 26.11
N ALA A 376 -5.01 4.71 25.60
CA ALA A 376 -4.47 6.06 25.45
C ALA A 376 -5.34 6.91 24.51
N GLN A 377 -5.78 6.35 23.38
CA GLN A 377 -6.69 7.05 22.46
C GLN A 377 -8.06 7.33 23.12
N LYS A 378 -8.59 6.41 23.92
CA LYS A 378 -9.80 6.64 24.71
C LYS A 378 -9.64 7.83 25.66
N LEU A 379 -8.53 7.90 26.40
CA LEU A 379 -8.24 9.04 27.30
C LEU A 379 -8.18 10.36 26.52
N TYR A 380 -7.54 10.38 25.35
CA TYR A 380 -7.48 11.59 24.53
C TYR A 380 -8.84 12.02 23.98
N ASN A 381 -9.68 11.07 23.54
CA ASN A 381 -11.04 11.37 23.08
C ASN A 381 -11.89 11.96 24.20
N LEU A 382 -11.82 11.39 25.41
CA LEU A 382 -12.50 11.95 26.59
C LEU A 382 -11.98 13.34 26.95
N TYR A 383 -10.67 13.56 26.89
CA TYR A 383 -10.06 14.88 27.11
C TYR A 383 -10.57 15.92 26.11
N LYS A 384 -10.73 15.55 24.83
CA LYS A 384 -11.29 16.45 23.80
C LYS A 384 -12.77 16.75 24.04
N GLN A 385 -13.54 15.76 24.48
CA GLN A 385 -14.99 15.84 24.59
C GLN A 385 -15.47 16.57 25.85
N TYR A 386 -14.79 16.43 26.99
CA TYR A 386 -15.26 16.92 28.30
C TYR A 386 -14.32 17.92 28.94
N ASP A 387 -14.86 18.93 29.63
CA ASP A 387 -14.07 20.07 30.15
C ASP A 387 -13.41 19.84 31.51
N SER A 388 -13.83 18.81 32.22
CA SER A 388 -13.28 18.42 33.52
C SER A 388 -13.56 16.96 33.82
N LEU A 389 -12.87 16.42 34.83
CA LEU A 389 -13.18 15.08 35.38
C LEU A 389 -14.61 15.00 35.93
N ASP A 390 -15.13 16.09 36.51
CA ASP A 390 -16.46 16.14 37.13
C ASP A 390 -17.61 16.12 36.11
N THR A 391 -17.32 16.46 34.85
CA THR A 391 -18.31 16.43 33.75
C THR A 391 -18.35 15.09 33.01
N LEU A 392 -17.48 14.14 33.37
CA LEU A 392 -17.50 12.80 32.78
C LEU A 392 -18.78 12.04 33.19
N PRO A 393 -19.43 11.31 32.27
CA PRO A 393 -20.54 10.44 32.62
C PRO A 393 -20.11 9.40 33.66
N ALA A 394 -20.98 9.11 34.65
CA ALA A 394 -20.67 8.16 35.72
C ALA A 394 -20.26 6.77 35.20
N GLN A 395 -20.83 6.35 34.07
CA GLN A 395 -20.45 5.11 33.40
C GLN A 395 -19.00 5.15 32.86
N GLU A 396 -18.57 6.28 32.30
CA GLU A 396 -17.18 6.46 31.83
C GLU A 396 -16.20 6.47 33.00
N VAL A 397 -16.52 7.18 34.09
CA VAL A 397 -15.70 7.16 35.31
C VAL A 397 -15.51 5.72 35.82
N THR A 398 -16.61 4.97 35.95
CA THR A 398 -16.58 3.58 36.40
C THR A 398 -15.70 2.70 35.50
N GLN A 399 -15.78 2.89 34.18
CA GLN A 399 -14.95 2.15 33.23
C GLN A 399 -13.47 2.54 33.32
N LEU A 400 -13.15 3.82 33.45
CA LEU A 400 -11.78 4.30 33.59
C LEU A 400 -11.13 3.71 34.84
N GLU A 401 -11.80 3.80 35.99
CA GLU A 401 -11.32 3.28 37.27
C GLU A 401 -11.14 1.76 37.23
N LYS A 402 -12.06 1.02 36.58
CA LYS A 402 -12.00 -0.45 36.52
C LYS A 402 -11.03 -0.99 35.47
N GLN A 403 -10.93 -0.37 34.30
CA GLN A 403 -10.27 -0.96 33.12
C GLN A 403 -8.94 -0.31 32.73
N ILE A 404 -8.65 0.91 33.19
CA ILE A 404 -7.43 1.66 32.84
C ILE A 404 -6.62 1.98 34.09
N PHE A 405 -7.19 2.72 35.03
CA PHE A 405 -6.46 3.15 36.22
C PHE A 405 -6.32 2.04 37.26
N HIS A 406 -7.29 1.10 37.32
CA HIS A 406 -7.43 0.09 38.38
C HIS A 406 -7.47 0.69 39.79
N LYS A 407 -7.88 1.95 39.89
CA LYS A 407 -7.94 2.79 41.10
C LYS A 407 -8.96 3.90 40.91
N PRO A 408 -9.56 4.42 41.99
CA PRO A 408 -10.39 5.62 41.93
C PRO A 408 -9.62 6.83 41.38
N LEU A 409 -10.27 7.68 40.58
CA LEU A 409 -9.63 8.88 39.99
C LEU A 409 -9.11 9.85 41.06
N ALA A 410 -9.76 9.90 42.23
CA ALA A 410 -9.31 10.70 43.36
C ALA A 410 -7.94 10.25 43.91
N GLU A 411 -7.69 8.92 43.92
CA GLU A 411 -6.40 8.38 44.35
C GLU A 411 -5.31 8.69 43.32
N ILE A 412 -5.62 8.56 42.02
CA ILE A 412 -4.70 8.93 40.92
C ILE A 412 -4.31 10.41 41.01
N TRP A 413 -5.26 11.28 41.34
CA TRP A 413 -4.98 12.70 41.54
C TRP A 413 -4.03 12.93 42.73
N GLN A 414 -4.20 12.22 43.84
CA GLN A 414 -3.31 12.33 45.00
C GLN A 414 -1.89 11.84 44.69
N GLU A 415 -1.74 10.76 43.91
CA GLU A 415 -0.44 10.31 43.42
C GLU A 415 0.21 11.33 42.50
N THR A 416 -0.58 11.97 41.63
CA THR A 416 -0.12 13.03 40.73
C THR A 416 0.42 14.23 41.51
N ILE A 417 -0.30 14.67 42.55
CA ILE A 417 0.16 15.72 43.48
C ILE A 417 1.52 15.33 44.08
N THR A 418 1.61 14.11 44.60
CA THR A 418 2.81 13.59 45.27
C THR A 418 4.02 13.57 44.33
N TYR A 419 3.81 13.14 43.07
CA TYR A 419 4.84 13.13 42.04
C TYR A 419 5.38 14.53 41.74
N PHE A 420 4.51 15.50 41.44
CA PHE A 420 4.94 16.86 41.08
C PHE A 420 5.61 17.60 42.25
N HIS A 421 5.22 17.35 43.49
CA HIS A 421 5.97 17.82 44.65
C HIS A 421 7.36 17.18 44.73
N GLY A 422 7.46 15.86 44.50
CA GLY A 422 8.72 15.12 44.53
C GLY A 422 9.74 15.56 43.48
N ILE A 423 9.29 16.08 42.33
CA ILE A 423 10.16 16.65 41.29
C ILE A 423 10.31 18.18 41.38
N ASN A 424 9.93 18.77 42.52
CA ASN A 424 10.01 20.21 42.80
C ASN A 424 9.28 21.11 41.78
N GLN A 425 8.08 20.70 41.36
CA GLN A 425 7.20 21.46 40.46
C GLN A 425 5.79 21.66 41.06
N PRO A 426 5.66 22.22 42.29
CA PRO A 426 4.36 22.42 42.93
C PRO A 426 3.44 23.37 42.16
N ASP A 427 4.00 24.32 41.40
CA ASP A 427 3.24 25.28 40.58
C ASP A 427 2.35 24.60 39.53
N MET A 428 2.72 23.41 39.05
CA MET A 428 1.91 22.64 38.12
C MET A 428 0.59 22.18 38.75
N ILE A 429 0.64 21.77 40.02
CA ILE A 429 -0.55 21.40 40.79
C ILE A 429 -1.40 22.63 41.08
N ALA A 430 -0.79 23.73 41.54
CA ALA A 430 -1.50 24.98 41.81
C ALA A 430 -2.24 25.52 40.57
N LYS A 431 -1.67 25.35 39.37
CA LYS A 431 -2.34 25.67 38.09
C LYS A 431 -3.48 24.71 37.79
N ALA A 432 -3.26 23.41 37.95
CA ALA A 432 -4.25 22.38 37.67
C ALA A 432 -5.49 22.45 38.59
N GLU A 433 -5.32 22.84 39.86
CA GLU A 433 -6.45 23.07 40.78
C GLU A 433 -7.35 24.23 40.34
N LYS A 434 -6.78 25.24 39.67
CA LYS A 434 -7.52 26.38 39.12
C LYS A 434 -8.10 26.13 37.72
N GLN A 435 -7.61 25.10 37.02
CA GLN A 435 -7.96 24.79 35.64
C GLN A 435 -8.42 23.33 35.52
N PRO A 436 -9.74 23.05 35.60
CA PRO A 436 -10.27 21.68 35.63
C PRO A 436 -9.82 20.79 34.46
N LYS A 437 -9.69 21.37 33.26
CA LYS A 437 -9.16 20.70 32.05
C LYS A 437 -7.70 20.26 32.22
N LYS A 438 -6.88 21.09 32.87
CA LYS A 438 -5.48 20.78 33.15
C LYS A 438 -5.34 19.66 34.18
N LYS A 439 -6.17 19.67 35.24
CA LYS A 439 -6.27 18.55 36.20
C LYS A 439 -6.61 17.24 35.49
N MET A 440 -7.60 17.27 34.59
CA MET A 440 -7.96 16.11 33.77
C MET A 440 -6.80 15.60 32.92
N ALA A 441 -6.07 16.50 32.25
CA ALA A 441 -4.88 16.14 31.47
C ALA A 441 -3.82 15.46 32.34
N LEU A 442 -3.48 16.02 33.50
CA LEU A 442 -2.48 15.44 34.40
C LEU A 442 -2.87 14.05 34.91
N VAL A 443 -4.15 13.84 35.25
CA VAL A 443 -4.66 12.51 35.64
C VAL A 443 -4.57 11.50 34.50
N PHE A 444 -4.84 11.90 33.27
CA PHE A 444 -4.70 11.01 32.11
C PHE A 444 -3.24 10.73 31.76
N GLN A 445 -2.38 11.75 31.86
CA GLN A 445 -0.94 11.63 31.67
C GLN A 445 -0.28 10.72 32.70
N TRP A 446 -0.83 10.58 33.91
CA TRP A 446 -0.39 9.57 34.88
C TRP A 446 -0.42 8.17 34.25
N TYR A 447 -1.50 7.79 33.58
CA TYR A 447 -1.58 6.48 32.93
C TYR A 447 -0.55 6.35 31.80
N LEU A 448 -0.42 7.38 30.96
CA LEU A 448 0.52 7.38 29.84
C LEU A 448 1.97 7.22 30.33
N GLY A 449 2.37 7.96 31.37
CA GLY A 449 3.71 7.86 31.96
C GLY A 449 3.95 6.52 32.66
N GLN A 450 2.99 6.03 33.45
CA GLN A 450 3.12 4.76 34.17
C GLN A 450 3.15 3.55 33.22
N SER A 451 2.47 3.63 32.08
CA SER A 451 2.47 2.60 31.03
C SER A 451 3.86 2.30 30.49
N SER A 452 4.71 3.33 30.32
CA SER A 452 6.12 3.14 29.96
C SER A 452 6.91 2.50 31.10
N ARG A 453 6.68 2.94 32.35
CA ARG A 453 7.37 2.40 33.52
C ARG A 453 7.04 0.92 33.75
N TRP A 454 5.78 0.53 33.65
CA TRP A 454 5.35 -0.87 33.79
C TRP A 454 6.01 -1.77 32.74
N ALA A 455 6.16 -1.29 31.50
CA ALA A 455 6.85 -2.02 30.44
C ALA A 455 8.34 -2.22 30.78
N ILE A 456 9.01 -1.17 31.30
CA ILE A 456 10.42 -1.22 31.70
C ILE A 456 10.63 -2.18 32.88
N THR A 457 9.83 -2.07 33.94
CA THR A 457 9.97 -2.90 35.14
C THR A 457 9.43 -4.31 34.96
N GLY A 458 8.54 -4.53 33.98
CA GLY A 458 7.93 -5.82 33.72
C GLY A 458 6.84 -6.19 34.72
N ASP A 459 5.98 -5.23 35.11
CA ASP A 459 4.88 -5.49 36.04
C ASP A 459 3.85 -6.49 35.44
N PRO A 460 3.78 -7.74 35.95
CA PRO A 460 2.95 -8.78 35.36
C PRO A 460 1.45 -8.46 35.43
N MET A 461 1.02 -7.60 36.36
CA MET A 461 -0.38 -7.19 36.50
C MET A 461 -0.79 -6.12 35.47
N ARG A 462 0.18 -5.56 34.75
CA ARG A 462 0.00 -4.43 33.83
C ARG A 462 0.45 -4.72 32.40
N ASN A 463 0.64 -6.00 32.04
CA ASN A 463 1.11 -6.39 30.70
C ASN A 463 0.28 -5.79 29.54
N MET A 464 -1.05 -5.72 29.69
CA MET A 464 -1.96 -5.13 28.71
C MET A 464 -1.88 -3.59 28.64
N ASP A 465 -1.19 -2.96 29.58
CA ASP A 465 -0.97 -1.52 29.66
C ASP A 465 0.44 -1.11 29.22
N TYR A 466 1.28 -2.04 28.77
CA TYR A 466 2.65 -1.70 28.40
C TYR A 466 2.68 -0.74 27.21
N GLN A 467 3.25 0.43 27.43
CA GLN A 467 3.66 1.33 26.34
C GLN A 467 5.04 0.93 25.87
N ILE A 468 5.14 0.42 24.65
CA ILE A 468 6.40 -0.04 24.04
C ILE A 468 6.59 0.73 22.74
N TRP A 469 7.54 1.65 22.69
CA TRP A 469 7.83 2.42 21.48
C TRP A 469 8.48 1.54 20.41
N CYS A 470 7.75 1.25 19.34
CA CYS A 470 8.16 0.29 18.33
C CYS A 470 7.64 0.75 16.98
N GLY A 471 8.50 0.73 15.94
CA GLY A 471 8.13 0.98 14.55
C GLY A 471 8.23 -0.30 13.71
N ALA A 472 7.80 -0.21 12.45
CA ALA A 472 7.79 -1.32 11.49
C ALA A 472 9.14 -2.01 11.29
N ALA A 473 10.25 -1.32 11.59
CA ALA A 473 11.61 -1.86 11.54
C ALA A 473 11.80 -3.13 12.40
N MET A 474 11.09 -3.24 13.53
CA MET A 474 11.14 -4.46 14.36
C MET A 474 10.59 -5.67 13.61
N GLY A 475 9.42 -5.52 12.97
CA GLY A 475 8.82 -6.58 12.17
C GLY A 475 9.68 -6.98 10.98
N ALA A 476 10.26 -6.01 10.29
CA ALA A 476 11.18 -6.27 9.18
C ALA A 476 12.42 -7.06 9.64
N MET A 477 12.97 -6.76 10.83
CA MET A 477 14.06 -7.54 11.40
C MET A 477 13.61 -8.96 11.78
N ASN A 478 12.45 -9.12 12.41
CA ASN A 478 11.92 -10.43 12.79
C ASN A 478 11.70 -11.33 11.57
N GLU A 479 11.16 -10.79 10.46
CA GLU A 479 11.00 -11.52 9.20
C GLU A 479 12.34 -11.91 8.56
N TRP A 480 13.34 -11.03 8.65
CA TRP A 480 14.69 -11.29 8.16
C TRP A 480 15.43 -12.36 8.97
N LEU A 481 15.30 -12.33 10.31
CA LEU A 481 15.96 -13.26 11.23
C LEU A 481 15.21 -14.58 11.42
N LYS A 482 14.03 -14.75 10.82
CA LYS A 482 13.23 -15.97 10.92
C LYS A 482 14.02 -17.19 10.47
N ALA A 483 13.91 -18.28 11.22
CA ALA A 483 14.66 -19.53 11.07
C ALA A 483 16.20 -19.38 11.22
N THR A 484 16.65 -18.34 11.92
CA THR A 484 18.05 -18.19 12.36
C THR A 484 18.15 -18.28 13.88
N PRO A 485 19.34 -18.50 14.47
CA PRO A 485 19.51 -18.45 15.93
C PRO A 485 19.03 -17.13 16.55
N PHE A 486 19.07 -16.03 15.80
CA PHE A 486 18.66 -14.69 16.25
C PHE A 486 17.14 -14.46 16.24
N GLU A 487 16.34 -15.44 15.77
CA GLU A 487 14.88 -15.41 15.95
C GLU A 487 14.53 -15.31 17.45
N ALA A 488 15.23 -16.07 18.28
CA ALA A 488 15.15 -15.98 19.74
C ALA A 488 15.81 -14.68 20.24
N VAL A 489 15.04 -13.86 20.96
CA VAL A 489 15.51 -12.57 21.49
C VAL A 489 16.64 -12.71 22.51
N GLU A 490 16.72 -13.86 23.18
CA GLU A 490 17.83 -14.20 24.06
C GLU A 490 19.19 -14.28 23.35
N ASN A 491 19.20 -14.43 22.02
CA ASN A 491 20.42 -14.48 21.21
C ASN A 491 20.71 -13.15 20.49
N ARG A 492 19.92 -12.09 20.72
CA ARG A 492 20.09 -10.79 20.05
C ARG A 492 21.02 -9.90 20.85
N TYR A 493 22.30 -9.89 20.50
CA TYR A 493 23.29 -8.95 21.01
C TYR A 493 23.36 -7.72 20.11
N VAL A 494 23.27 -6.52 20.69
CA VAL A 494 23.12 -5.27 19.92
C VAL A 494 24.25 -5.03 18.92
N SER A 495 25.49 -5.36 19.29
CA SER A 495 26.67 -5.18 18.45
C SER A 495 26.72 -6.20 17.31
N GLU A 496 26.33 -7.44 17.57
CA GLU A 496 26.23 -8.50 16.55
C GLU A 496 25.16 -8.16 15.52
N ILE A 497 23.97 -7.70 15.96
CA ILE A 497 22.91 -7.26 15.04
C ILE A 497 23.38 -6.11 14.16
N ALA A 498 24.09 -5.11 14.71
CA ALA A 498 24.66 -4.02 13.94
C ALA A 498 25.66 -4.52 12.87
N GLN A 499 26.54 -5.45 13.23
CA GLN A 499 27.49 -6.07 12.30
C GLN A 499 26.80 -6.87 11.21
N LEU A 500 25.78 -7.67 11.55
CA LEU A 500 25.02 -8.46 10.56
C LEU A 500 24.29 -7.55 9.56
N LEU A 501 23.72 -6.44 10.01
CA LEU A 501 23.07 -5.46 9.16
C LEU A 501 24.06 -4.79 8.19
N MET A 502 25.20 -4.31 8.70
CA MET A 502 26.20 -3.63 7.88
C MET A 502 26.92 -4.57 6.91
N ASN A 503 27.29 -5.77 7.36
CA ASN A 503 27.88 -6.80 6.49
C ASN A 503 26.87 -7.28 5.45
N GLY A 504 25.60 -7.43 5.83
CA GLY A 504 24.53 -7.77 4.89
C GLY A 504 24.33 -6.69 3.83
N ALA A 505 24.38 -5.41 4.19
CA ALA A 505 24.28 -4.31 3.23
C ALA A 505 25.48 -4.30 2.26
N ALA A 506 26.69 -4.59 2.75
CA ALA A 506 27.89 -4.72 1.93
C ALA A 506 27.81 -5.92 0.97
N TYR A 507 27.29 -7.04 1.45
CA TYR A 507 26.98 -8.21 0.61
C TYR A 507 25.98 -7.85 -0.50
N LEU A 508 24.86 -7.20 -0.14
CA LEU A 508 23.83 -6.82 -1.11
C LEU A 508 24.33 -5.77 -2.11
N THR A 509 25.30 -4.94 -1.74
CA THR A 509 25.99 -4.05 -2.68
C THR A 509 26.71 -4.84 -3.77
N ARG A 510 27.37 -5.95 -3.43
CA ARG A 510 27.99 -6.84 -4.42
C ARG A 510 26.97 -7.55 -5.32
N ILE A 511 25.81 -7.90 -4.76
CA ILE A 511 24.70 -8.45 -5.55
C ILE A 511 24.23 -7.42 -6.58
N ALA A 512 24.02 -6.16 -6.17
CA ALA A 512 23.64 -5.09 -7.09
C ALA A 512 24.70 -4.87 -8.19
N LEU A 513 25.99 -4.96 -7.86
CA LEU A 513 27.07 -4.89 -8.86
C LEU A 513 27.05 -6.07 -9.84
N LEU A 514 26.69 -7.28 -9.41
CA LEU A 514 26.51 -8.42 -10.31
C LEU A 514 25.33 -8.22 -11.27
N GLU A 515 24.21 -7.70 -10.78
CA GLU A 515 23.06 -7.41 -11.62
C GLU A 515 23.39 -6.32 -12.66
N LEU A 516 24.21 -5.33 -12.29
CA LEU A 516 24.73 -4.32 -13.24
C LEU A 516 25.68 -4.90 -14.29
N LEU A 517 26.34 -6.03 -14.00
CA LEU A 517 27.12 -6.81 -14.97
C LEU A 517 26.23 -7.73 -15.84
N ASN A 518 24.91 -7.58 -15.77
CA ASN A 518 23.93 -8.40 -16.46
C ASN A 518 24.03 -9.89 -16.09
N VAL A 519 24.36 -10.18 -14.84
CA VAL A 519 24.35 -11.54 -14.27
C VAL A 519 23.02 -11.79 -13.57
N ALA A 520 22.33 -12.87 -13.94
CA ALA A 520 21.12 -13.28 -13.24
C ALA A 520 21.49 -13.96 -11.91
N VAL A 521 21.14 -13.33 -10.79
CA VAL A 521 21.39 -13.84 -9.43
C VAL A 521 20.13 -14.54 -8.89
N PRO A 522 20.20 -15.79 -8.39
CA PRO A 522 19.05 -16.48 -7.81
C PRO A 522 18.45 -15.77 -6.59
N GLU A 523 17.14 -15.79 -6.45
CA GLU A 523 16.42 -15.04 -5.38
C GLU A 523 16.84 -15.45 -3.96
N GLN A 524 17.20 -16.73 -3.74
CA GLN A 524 17.69 -17.16 -2.42
C GLN A 524 19.01 -16.48 -2.02
N VAL A 525 19.85 -16.14 -3.01
CA VAL A 525 21.13 -15.46 -2.80
C VAL A 525 20.89 -13.99 -2.47
N LYS A 526 19.88 -13.35 -3.09
CA LYS A 526 19.53 -11.94 -2.84
C LYS A 526 18.99 -11.69 -1.44
N ARG A 527 18.43 -12.71 -0.77
CA ARG A 527 17.81 -12.52 0.57
C ARG A 527 18.79 -12.14 1.69
N HIS A 528 20.09 -12.45 1.56
CA HIS A 528 21.10 -12.41 2.62
C HIS A 528 20.57 -12.90 3.99
N VAL A 529 20.67 -14.20 4.23
CA VAL A 529 20.33 -14.79 5.54
C VAL A 529 21.63 -15.01 6.33
N PRO A 530 21.74 -14.50 7.57
CA PRO A 530 22.91 -14.73 8.41
C PRO A 530 22.91 -16.17 8.93
N LEU A 531 23.35 -17.11 8.09
CA LEU A 531 23.58 -18.50 8.46
C LEU A 531 25.05 -18.86 8.20
N HIS A 532 25.74 -19.25 9.27
CA HIS A 532 26.84 -20.21 9.13
C HIS A 532 26.24 -21.54 8.65
N PHE A 533 26.40 -21.87 7.37
CA PHE A 533 26.10 -23.23 6.89
C PHE A 533 27.29 -24.17 7.14
N PRO A 534 27.03 -25.47 7.32
CA PRO A 534 27.32 -26.37 6.22
C PRO A 534 26.23 -27.45 6.04
N LEU A 535 25.61 -27.52 4.87
CA LEU A 535 25.04 -28.78 4.38
C LEU A 535 26.12 -29.47 3.53
N ASN A 536 26.97 -30.26 4.19
CA ASN A 536 27.59 -31.39 3.54
C ASN A 536 26.47 -32.38 3.19
N ILE A 537 26.21 -32.59 1.91
CA ILE A 537 25.54 -33.80 1.45
C ILE A 537 26.65 -34.81 1.17
N PRO A 538 26.81 -35.88 1.97
CA PRO A 538 27.67 -36.99 1.59
C PRO A 538 27.06 -37.69 0.36
N ALA A 539 27.90 -38.09 -0.59
CA ALA A 539 27.53 -38.85 -1.78
C ALA A 539 27.12 -40.31 -1.49
N GLU A 540 26.55 -40.60 -0.32
CA GLU A 540 26.11 -41.93 0.13
C GLU A 540 24.68 -41.88 0.70
N MET A 541 23.74 -41.24 -0.01
CA MET A 541 22.30 -41.49 0.18
C MET A 541 21.52 -41.53 -1.13
N ALA A 542 22.21 -41.78 -2.25
CA ALA A 542 21.61 -42.18 -3.51
C ALA A 542 21.44 -43.72 -3.56
N SER A 543 20.77 -44.32 -2.56
CA SER A 543 20.35 -45.71 -2.61
C SER A 543 19.45 -46.08 -1.42
N SER A 544 18.15 -45.87 -1.54
CA SER A 544 17.16 -46.85 -1.08
C SER A 544 15.75 -46.41 -1.47
N ASN A 545 15.18 -47.19 -2.37
CA ASN A 545 13.75 -47.34 -2.53
C ASN A 545 13.10 -47.72 -1.19
N ASN A 546 11.92 -47.15 -0.95
CA ASN A 546 10.75 -47.69 -0.26
C ASN A 546 10.20 -46.71 0.79
N LEU A 547 9.12 -46.01 0.43
CA LEU A 547 8.12 -45.60 1.40
C LEU A 547 6.75 -46.08 0.93
N ASN A 548 6.32 -47.14 1.62
CA ASN A 548 4.99 -47.70 1.60
C ASN A 548 3.94 -46.67 2.02
N GLU A 549 2.77 -46.86 1.43
CA GLU A 549 1.46 -46.46 1.91
C GLU A 549 1.34 -46.57 3.44
N GLN A 550 0.81 -45.53 4.10
CA GLN A 550 -0.13 -45.75 5.21
C GLN A 550 -0.94 -44.49 5.57
N SER A 551 -2.24 -44.61 5.26
CA SER A 551 -3.43 -44.19 6.02
C SER A 551 -3.66 -42.70 6.38
N VAL A 552 -4.62 -42.13 5.64
CA VAL A 552 -5.50 -41.01 6.02
C VAL A 552 -6.35 -41.38 7.25
N PRO A 553 -6.48 -40.52 8.29
CA PRO A 553 -7.42 -40.76 9.38
C PRO A 553 -8.85 -40.48 8.94
N LYS A 554 -9.72 -41.47 9.14
CA LYS A 554 -11.17 -41.42 8.90
C LYS A 554 -11.88 -40.48 9.87
N SER A 555 -12.91 -39.85 9.32
CA SER A 555 -14.05 -39.15 9.94
C SER A 555 -14.47 -39.66 11.33
N GLN A 556 -14.58 -38.75 12.29
CA GLN A 556 -15.48 -38.90 13.44
C GLN A 556 -16.66 -37.95 13.29
N VAL A 557 -17.85 -38.55 13.20
CA VAL A 557 -19.16 -37.90 13.29
C VAL A 557 -19.30 -37.33 14.71
N ARG A 558 -19.52 -36.01 14.82
CA ARG A 558 -19.97 -35.35 16.06
C ARG A 558 -21.46 -35.01 15.94
N SER A 559 -22.16 -35.36 17.01
CA SER A 559 -23.58 -35.22 17.27
C SER A 559 -24.04 -33.76 17.39
N GLN A 560 -25.33 -33.58 17.11
CA GLN A 560 -26.11 -32.33 17.17
C GLN A 560 -25.92 -31.54 18.47
N GLU A 561 -25.16 -30.44 18.39
CA GLU A 561 -25.26 -29.25 19.24
C GLU A 561 -25.08 -28.00 18.34
N SER A 562 -25.62 -26.86 18.77
CA SER A 562 -26.06 -25.71 17.97
C SER A 562 -25.07 -25.05 16.99
N MET A 563 -25.62 -24.58 15.85
CA MET A 563 -25.06 -23.67 14.82
C MET A 563 -23.72 -22.99 15.19
N ASP A 564 -22.62 -23.51 14.66
CA ASP A 564 -21.29 -22.99 14.98
C ASP A 564 -20.75 -22.06 13.88
N ALA A 565 -20.04 -21.02 14.31
CA ALA A 565 -19.53 -19.91 13.51
C ALA A 565 -18.26 -20.26 12.69
N SER A 566 -18.06 -21.53 12.32
CA SER A 566 -16.77 -22.06 11.87
C SER A 566 -16.47 -21.91 10.37
N THR A 567 -17.44 -21.57 9.51
CA THR A 567 -17.22 -21.42 8.05
C THR A 567 -17.01 -19.95 7.60
N LYS A 568 -17.23 -18.97 8.48
CA LYS A 568 -17.16 -17.56 8.11
C LYS A 568 -15.71 -17.07 8.09
N LEU A 569 -15.28 -16.48 6.97
CA LEU A 569 -13.93 -15.97 6.79
C LEU A 569 -13.64 -14.80 7.75
N LEU A 570 -12.45 -14.82 8.34
CA LEU A 570 -11.87 -13.70 9.11
C LEU A 570 -11.25 -12.72 8.12
N LEU A 571 -11.62 -11.44 8.22
CA LEU A 571 -11.30 -10.42 7.21
C LEU A 571 -10.67 -9.19 7.88
N ASP A 572 -9.80 -9.40 8.86
CA ASP A 572 -9.37 -8.34 9.77
C ASP A 572 -8.30 -7.45 9.10
N ASN A 573 -7.30 -8.02 8.44
CA ASN A 573 -6.34 -7.30 7.60
C ASN A 573 -7.05 -6.59 6.44
N SER A 574 -8.02 -7.27 5.81
CA SER A 574 -8.83 -6.74 4.72
C SER A 574 -9.64 -5.51 5.13
N LYS A 575 -10.29 -5.56 6.29
CA LYS A 575 -11.03 -4.40 6.85
C LYS A 575 -10.08 -3.28 7.26
N ASP A 576 -8.97 -3.59 7.91
CA ASP A 576 -7.99 -2.59 8.33
C ASP A 576 -7.38 -1.86 7.14
N PHE A 577 -7.05 -2.60 6.07
CA PHE A 577 -6.60 -2.01 4.82
C PHE A 577 -7.69 -1.13 4.19
N TYR A 578 -8.94 -1.60 4.15
CA TYR A 578 -10.02 -0.80 3.58
C TYR A 578 -10.31 0.47 4.41
N LYS A 579 -10.12 0.42 5.73
CA LYS A 579 -10.18 1.62 6.58
C LYS A 579 -9.11 2.65 6.18
N LYS A 580 -7.86 2.21 5.94
CA LYS A 580 -6.80 3.09 5.41
C LYS A 580 -7.15 3.63 4.02
N CYS A 581 -7.78 2.81 3.17
CA CYS A 581 -8.28 3.24 1.88
C CYS A 581 -9.31 4.37 2.03
N TRP A 582 -10.19 4.30 3.03
CA TRP A 582 -11.14 5.37 3.34
C TRP A 582 -10.46 6.69 3.72
N ASP A 583 -9.36 6.61 4.47
CA ASP A 583 -8.60 7.79 4.90
C ASP A 583 -7.84 8.46 3.73
N LEU A 584 -7.41 7.68 2.74
CA LEU A 584 -6.53 8.13 1.66
C LEU A 584 -7.23 8.33 0.30
N MET A 585 -8.32 7.62 0.04
CA MET A 585 -9.06 7.67 -1.23
C MET A 585 -10.47 8.25 -1.01
N PRO A 586 -10.95 9.13 -1.92
CA PRO A 586 -12.33 9.61 -1.86
C PRO A 586 -13.33 8.44 -1.85
N GLY A 587 -14.03 8.24 -0.74
CA GLY A 587 -14.98 7.14 -0.55
C GLY A 587 -14.34 5.74 -0.49
N GLY A 588 -13.03 5.63 -0.23
CA GLY A 588 -12.32 4.36 -0.08
C GLY A 588 -12.21 3.51 -1.35
N ALA A 589 -12.68 3.98 -2.51
CA ALA A 589 -12.69 3.20 -3.74
C ALA A 589 -12.65 4.09 -4.99
N HIS A 590 -12.08 3.60 -6.09
CA HIS A 590 -12.06 4.29 -7.40
C HIS A 590 -13.36 4.15 -8.21
N TYR A 591 -14.36 3.43 -7.68
CA TYR A 591 -15.62 3.17 -8.37
C TYR A 591 -16.77 3.33 -7.38
N ASN A 592 -17.54 4.41 -7.55
CA ASN A 592 -18.53 4.91 -6.59
C ASN A 592 -20.00 4.66 -7.02
N PHE A 593 -20.25 3.80 -8.01
CA PHE A 593 -21.61 3.34 -8.30
C PHE A 593 -22.11 2.47 -7.15
N GLY A 594 -23.16 2.93 -6.47
CA GLY A 594 -23.89 2.14 -5.47
C GLY A 594 -23.17 2.07 -4.13
N ASP A 595 -23.78 2.82 -3.20
CA ASP A 595 -23.65 2.80 -1.75
C ASP A 595 -22.40 3.48 -1.15
N PRO A 596 -22.52 4.72 -0.62
CA PRO A 596 -21.48 5.36 0.17
C PRO A 596 -21.21 4.65 1.51
N GLU A 597 -21.88 3.54 1.82
CA GLU A 597 -21.73 2.78 3.06
C GLU A 597 -21.59 1.27 2.84
N ARG A 598 -20.90 0.83 1.76
CA ARG A 598 -20.68 -0.61 1.52
C ARG A 598 -20.14 -1.30 2.78
N PRO A 599 -20.89 -2.25 3.38
CA PRO A 599 -20.56 -2.79 4.70
C PRO A 599 -19.31 -3.67 4.69
N LEU A 600 -18.90 -4.14 3.51
CA LEU A 600 -17.70 -4.97 3.33
C LEU A 600 -17.09 -4.82 1.92
N VAL A 601 -15.91 -4.21 1.85
CA VAL A 601 -15.04 -4.23 0.67
C VAL A 601 -13.79 -5.05 1.00
N ILE A 602 -13.45 -6.01 0.14
CA ILE A 602 -12.35 -6.94 0.35
C ILE A 602 -11.24 -6.62 -0.65
N PRO A 603 -10.06 -6.16 -0.20
CA PRO A 603 -8.87 -6.04 -1.04
C PRO A 603 -8.27 -7.43 -1.32
N PHE A 604 -7.74 -7.62 -2.53
CA PHE A 604 -7.08 -8.85 -2.97
C PHE A 604 -5.65 -8.56 -3.39
N ASN A 605 -4.71 -9.45 -3.02
CA ASN A 605 -3.31 -9.41 -3.48
C ASN A 605 -2.91 -10.65 -4.27
N ARG A 606 -3.68 -11.73 -4.13
CA ARG A 606 -3.65 -13.05 -4.79
C ARG A 606 -4.58 -13.18 -5.98
N GLY A 607 -4.16 -13.69 -7.14
CA GLY A 607 -5.07 -14.21 -8.16
C GLY A 607 -4.48 -15.41 -8.92
N ARG A 608 -5.27 -16.45 -9.15
CA ARG A 608 -4.92 -17.62 -10.00
C ARG A 608 -6.19 -18.31 -10.49
N ASN A 609 -6.28 -18.58 -11.79
CA ASN A 609 -7.45 -19.16 -12.44
C ASN A 609 -8.72 -18.34 -12.11
N SER A 610 -9.73 -18.98 -11.51
CA SER A 610 -10.98 -18.35 -11.06
C SER A 610 -10.97 -17.96 -9.58
N ARG A 611 -9.80 -17.91 -8.94
CA ARG A 611 -9.64 -17.66 -7.51
C ARG A 611 -8.83 -16.41 -7.24
N VAL A 612 -9.23 -15.72 -6.17
CA VAL A 612 -8.51 -14.57 -5.61
C VAL A 612 -8.27 -14.78 -4.12
N TRP A 613 -7.19 -14.20 -3.59
CA TRP A 613 -6.89 -14.26 -2.17
C TRP A 613 -6.82 -12.86 -1.59
N ASP A 614 -7.51 -12.69 -0.47
CA ASP A 614 -7.55 -11.43 0.26
C ASP A 614 -6.28 -11.22 1.08
N LEU A 615 -6.20 -10.08 1.78
CA LEU A 615 -5.05 -9.73 2.60
C LEU A 615 -4.95 -10.54 3.91
N ASP A 616 -5.97 -11.33 4.22
CA ASP A 616 -5.99 -12.29 5.32
C ASP A 616 -5.57 -13.69 4.86
N GLY A 617 -5.34 -13.88 3.55
CA GLY A 617 -4.98 -15.14 2.94
C GLY A 617 -6.17 -16.06 2.65
N ASN A 618 -7.41 -15.58 2.80
CA ASN A 618 -8.58 -16.41 2.48
C ASN A 618 -8.76 -16.50 0.97
N GLU A 619 -9.19 -17.67 0.53
CA GLU A 619 -9.51 -17.94 -0.87
C GLU A 619 -10.96 -17.56 -1.18
N HIS A 620 -11.16 -16.91 -2.35
CA HIS A 620 -12.47 -16.57 -2.86
C HIS A 620 -12.64 -16.99 -4.32
N LEU A 621 -13.83 -17.49 -4.66
CA LEU A 621 -14.28 -17.67 -6.04
C LEU A 621 -14.74 -16.32 -6.61
N ASP A 622 -14.08 -15.90 -7.70
CA ASP A 622 -14.34 -14.62 -8.36
C ASP A 622 -15.39 -14.77 -9.47
N LEU A 623 -16.67 -14.61 -9.13
CA LEU A 623 -17.77 -14.49 -10.11
C LEU A 623 -18.05 -13.01 -10.47
N PHE A 624 -17.29 -12.07 -9.89
CA PHE A 624 -17.40 -10.66 -10.19
C PHE A 624 -16.64 -10.31 -11.47
N CYS A 625 -15.46 -10.91 -11.66
CA CYS A 625 -14.58 -10.73 -12.82
C CYS A 625 -14.44 -9.26 -13.24
N LYS A 626 -14.36 -8.34 -12.26
CA LYS A 626 -14.33 -6.88 -12.46
C LYS A 626 -15.43 -6.38 -13.41
N PHE A 627 -16.71 -6.62 -13.05
CA PHE A 627 -17.88 -6.30 -13.89
C PHE A 627 -17.87 -7.00 -15.26
N GLY A 628 -17.37 -8.24 -15.29
CA GLY A 628 -17.26 -9.03 -16.51
C GLY A 628 -16.15 -8.58 -17.45
N ALA A 629 -15.17 -7.82 -16.98
CA ALA A 629 -13.97 -7.50 -17.75
C ALA A 629 -13.06 -8.71 -17.88
N LEU A 630 -12.73 -9.36 -16.75
CA LEU A 630 -11.77 -10.47 -16.71
C LEU A 630 -12.35 -11.72 -17.42
N LEU A 631 -11.96 -11.95 -18.67
CA LEU A 631 -12.35 -13.11 -19.47
C LEU A 631 -11.30 -14.20 -19.40
N VAL A 632 -10.01 -13.85 -19.42
CA VAL A 632 -8.91 -14.82 -19.53
C VAL A 632 -8.57 -15.53 -18.21
N GLY A 633 -9.17 -15.08 -17.11
CA GLY A 633 -8.88 -15.57 -15.75
C GLY A 633 -7.63 -14.92 -15.14
N HIS A 634 -7.41 -15.16 -13.85
CA HIS A 634 -6.25 -14.65 -13.13
C HIS A 634 -5.01 -15.49 -13.44
N HIS A 635 -3.86 -14.83 -13.60
CA HIS A 635 -2.58 -15.50 -13.85
C HIS A 635 -2.61 -16.52 -15.01
N ASN A 636 -3.25 -16.15 -16.12
CA ASN A 636 -3.19 -16.94 -17.34
C ASN A 636 -1.79 -16.82 -17.96
N GLU A 637 -0.99 -17.89 -17.85
CA GLU A 637 0.42 -17.89 -18.25
C GLU A 637 0.62 -17.47 -19.70
N ALA A 638 -0.09 -18.10 -20.65
CA ALA A 638 0.01 -17.77 -22.07
C ALA A 638 -0.37 -16.32 -22.38
N TYR A 639 -1.37 -15.78 -21.67
CA TYR A 639 -1.76 -14.38 -21.79
C TYR A 639 -0.67 -13.45 -21.26
N ASN A 640 -0.16 -13.71 -20.06
CA ASN A 640 0.86 -12.90 -19.40
C ASN A 640 2.19 -12.92 -20.17
N GLU A 641 2.63 -14.09 -20.64
CA GLU A 641 3.84 -14.24 -21.44
C GLU A 641 3.77 -13.40 -22.71
N SER A 642 2.64 -13.41 -23.41
CA SER A 642 2.46 -12.58 -24.61
C SER A 642 2.59 -11.09 -24.31
N LEU A 643 2.03 -10.63 -23.19
CA LEU A 643 2.14 -9.24 -22.76
C LEU A 643 3.57 -8.86 -22.35
N ILE A 644 4.25 -9.74 -21.61
CA ILE A 644 5.64 -9.53 -21.19
C ILE A 644 6.56 -9.49 -22.41
N GLU A 645 6.40 -10.43 -23.34
CA GLU A 645 7.16 -10.45 -24.60
C GLU A 645 6.98 -9.14 -25.36
N TYR A 646 5.75 -8.65 -25.47
CA TYR A 646 5.48 -7.42 -26.18
C TYR A 646 5.99 -6.17 -25.43
N MET A 647 5.88 -6.15 -24.10
CA MET A 647 6.41 -5.08 -23.25
C MET A 647 7.93 -4.95 -23.38
N ASN A 648 8.64 -6.04 -23.65
CA ASN A 648 10.07 -6.05 -23.94
C ASN A 648 10.41 -5.56 -25.37
N LYS A 649 9.43 -5.34 -26.25
CA LYS A 649 9.61 -4.78 -27.59
C LYS A 649 9.39 -3.27 -27.59
N VAL A 650 8.16 -2.84 -27.31
CA VAL A 650 7.75 -1.43 -27.37
C VAL A 650 6.65 -1.17 -26.32
N THR A 651 6.83 -0.15 -25.49
CA THR A 651 5.93 0.11 -24.35
C THR A 651 4.86 1.16 -24.65
N SER A 652 5.24 2.36 -25.11
CA SER A 652 4.31 3.47 -25.38
C SER A 652 4.81 4.33 -26.53
N VAL A 653 4.14 4.22 -27.69
CA VAL A 653 4.41 4.96 -28.93
C VAL A 653 3.09 5.26 -29.63
N ASP A 654 3.10 6.16 -30.61
CA ASP A 654 1.92 6.54 -31.40
C ASP A 654 1.38 5.36 -32.24
N THR A 655 2.27 4.57 -32.84
CA THR A 655 1.91 3.38 -33.62
C THR A 655 2.92 2.24 -33.41
N CYS A 656 2.50 0.98 -33.51
CA CYS A 656 3.36 -0.20 -33.43
C CYS A 656 3.17 -1.16 -34.63
N ASP A 657 3.60 -2.41 -34.47
CA ASP A 657 3.56 -3.45 -35.49
C ASP A 657 2.32 -4.36 -35.38
N LEU A 658 1.38 -4.05 -34.47
CA LEU A 658 0.20 -4.87 -34.21
C LEU A 658 -1.09 -4.36 -34.87
N GLU A 659 -1.18 -3.07 -35.20
CA GLU A 659 -2.41 -2.39 -35.62
C GLU A 659 -3.12 -3.14 -36.75
N VAL A 660 -2.38 -3.48 -37.80
CA VAL A 660 -2.93 -4.16 -38.97
C VAL A 660 -3.51 -5.51 -38.56
N SER A 661 -2.70 -6.34 -37.90
CA SER A 661 -3.11 -7.70 -37.52
C SER A 661 -4.29 -7.73 -36.56
N VAL A 662 -4.36 -6.78 -35.62
CA VAL A 662 -5.47 -6.67 -34.66
C VAL A 662 -6.73 -6.16 -35.37
N CYS A 663 -6.61 -5.15 -36.22
CA CYS A 663 -7.74 -4.65 -37.01
C CYS A 663 -8.30 -5.73 -37.93
N GLU A 664 -7.45 -6.45 -38.67
CA GLU A 664 -7.86 -7.57 -39.53
C GLU A 664 -8.56 -8.67 -38.74
N THR A 665 -8.05 -9.01 -37.55
CA THR A 665 -8.67 -10.00 -36.66
C THR A 665 -10.06 -9.55 -36.21
N MET A 666 -10.22 -8.29 -35.83
CA MET A 666 -11.53 -7.75 -35.43
C MET A 666 -12.51 -7.69 -36.61
N VAL A 667 -12.07 -7.22 -37.79
CA VAL A 667 -12.86 -7.18 -39.03
C VAL A 667 -13.30 -8.59 -39.46
N LYS A 668 -12.44 -9.59 -39.30
CA LYS A 668 -12.75 -11.00 -39.58
C LYS A 668 -13.91 -11.52 -38.74
N HIS A 669 -14.00 -11.13 -37.48
CA HIS A 669 -14.93 -11.76 -36.52
C HIS A 669 -16.21 -10.95 -36.26
N ILE A 670 -16.12 -9.62 -36.25
CA ILE A 670 -17.19 -8.71 -35.83
C ILE A 670 -17.99 -8.25 -37.07
N PRO A 671 -19.27 -8.62 -37.21
CA PRO A 671 -20.05 -8.38 -38.43
C PRO A 671 -20.11 -6.92 -38.92
N CYS A 672 -20.25 -5.93 -38.03
CA CYS A 672 -20.33 -4.53 -38.43
C CYS A 672 -18.96 -3.90 -38.71
N ALA A 673 -17.85 -4.56 -38.38
CA ALA A 673 -16.53 -3.96 -38.40
C ALA A 673 -15.95 -3.93 -39.83
N GLU A 674 -16.16 -2.82 -40.54
CA GLU A 674 -15.40 -2.52 -41.77
C GLU A 674 -14.14 -1.70 -41.45
N MET A 675 -14.19 -0.89 -40.39
CA MET A 675 -13.06 -0.15 -39.83
C MET A 675 -13.08 -0.24 -38.31
N VAL A 676 -11.90 -0.09 -37.71
CA VAL A 676 -11.69 -0.14 -36.25
C VAL A 676 -10.97 1.13 -35.78
N ARG A 677 -11.39 1.67 -34.64
CA ARG A 677 -10.70 2.75 -33.92
C ARG A 677 -10.58 2.38 -32.45
N PHE A 678 -9.36 2.42 -31.90
CA PHE A 678 -9.12 2.09 -30.50
C PHE A 678 -9.29 3.30 -29.57
N CYS A 679 -9.73 3.05 -28.34
CA CYS A 679 -9.92 4.00 -27.25
C CYS A 679 -9.46 3.36 -25.93
N LEU A 680 -9.35 4.11 -24.84
CA LEU A 680 -8.93 3.55 -23.54
C LEU A 680 -10.11 3.03 -22.70
N SER A 681 -11.29 3.66 -22.80
CA SER A 681 -12.46 3.31 -21.98
C SER A 681 -13.76 3.17 -22.77
N GLY A 682 -14.72 2.40 -22.23
CA GLY A 682 -16.04 2.24 -22.83
C GLY A 682 -16.86 3.54 -22.92
N THR A 683 -16.81 4.40 -21.89
CA THR A 683 -17.47 5.73 -21.93
C THR A 683 -16.93 6.56 -23.10
N GLU A 684 -15.61 6.55 -23.31
CA GLU A 684 -14.95 7.26 -24.41
C GLU A 684 -15.39 6.72 -25.77
N ALA A 685 -15.44 5.38 -25.92
CA ALA A 685 -15.90 4.74 -27.15
C ALA A 685 -17.36 5.14 -27.48
N VAL A 686 -18.25 5.12 -26.48
CA VAL A 686 -19.65 5.55 -26.63
C VAL A 686 -19.75 7.02 -27.04
N GLN A 687 -19.03 7.92 -26.38
CA GLN A 687 -19.07 9.35 -26.72
C GLN A 687 -18.61 9.63 -28.15
N ASN A 688 -17.55 8.94 -28.57
CA ASN A 688 -17.04 9.07 -29.92
C ASN A 688 -17.97 8.44 -30.97
N ALA A 689 -18.66 7.33 -30.65
CA ALA A 689 -19.69 6.75 -31.52
C ALA A 689 -20.89 7.70 -31.71
N LEU A 690 -21.36 8.34 -30.63
CA LEU A 690 -22.40 9.38 -30.72
C LEU A 690 -21.93 10.59 -31.54
N ARG A 691 -20.67 11.01 -31.39
CA ARG A 691 -20.09 12.10 -32.19
C ARG A 691 -20.04 11.75 -33.68
N LEU A 692 -19.64 10.53 -34.03
CA LEU A 692 -19.67 10.04 -35.41
C LEU A 692 -21.09 10.04 -35.97
N ALA A 693 -22.06 9.53 -35.21
CA ALA A 693 -23.46 9.49 -35.64
C ALA A 693 -24.03 10.89 -35.94
N ARG A 694 -23.72 11.88 -35.09
CA ARG A 694 -24.09 13.28 -35.31
C ARG A 694 -23.44 13.86 -36.56
N ALA A 695 -22.15 13.62 -36.75
CA ALA A 695 -21.43 14.11 -37.92
C ALA A 695 -21.90 13.45 -39.23
N PHE A 696 -22.34 12.20 -39.16
CA PHE A 696 -22.88 11.46 -40.31
C PHE A 696 -24.29 11.92 -40.69
N THR A 697 -25.18 12.08 -39.71
CA THR A 697 -26.59 12.39 -39.94
C THR A 697 -26.90 13.88 -39.99
N GLY A 698 -26.07 14.72 -39.35
CA GLY A 698 -26.35 16.14 -39.11
C GLY A 698 -27.32 16.39 -37.95
N LYS A 699 -27.72 15.35 -37.21
CA LYS A 699 -28.82 15.39 -36.22
C LYS A 699 -28.26 15.25 -34.80
N ASN A 700 -28.78 16.02 -33.85
CA ASN A 700 -28.16 16.18 -32.53
C ASN A 700 -28.60 15.13 -31.49
N ARG A 701 -29.88 14.75 -31.47
CA ARG A 701 -30.45 13.91 -30.41
C ARG A 701 -30.18 12.43 -30.63
N PHE A 702 -30.22 11.64 -29.57
CA PHE A 702 -30.18 10.19 -29.66
C PHE A 702 -31.20 9.53 -28.74
N ILE A 703 -31.62 8.32 -29.07
CA ILE A 703 -32.50 7.50 -28.23
C ILE A 703 -31.66 6.53 -27.41
N ARG A 704 -31.96 6.44 -26.11
CA ARG A 704 -31.46 5.42 -25.18
C ARG A 704 -32.62 4.80 -24.38
N PHE A 705 -32.35 3.71 -23.67
CA PHE A 705 -33.40 2.89 -23.06
C PHE A 705 -33.26 2.66 -21.55
N HIS A 706 -34.37 2.38 -20.88
CA HIS A 706 -34.40 2.01 -19.46
C HIS A 706 -33.61 0.74 -19.17
N GLY A 707 -32.85 0.74 -18.08
CA GLY A 707 -32.00 -0.38 -17.67
C GLY A 707 -30.64 -0.44 -18.35
N HIS A 708 -30.44 0.32 -19.43
CA HIS A 708 -29.18 0.32 -20.17
C HIS A 708 -28.15 1.24 -19.51
N TYR A 709 -26.88 0.82 -19.49
CA TYR A 709 -25.78 1.63 -18.96
C TYR A 709 -24.67 1.80 -20.00
N HIS A 710 -24.49 3.04 -20.45
CA HIS A 710 -23.58 3.41 -21.56
C HIS A 710 -22.31 4.16 -21.10
N GLY A 711 -22.08 4.25 -19.79
CA GLY A 711 -20.97 5.00 -19.21
C GLY A 711 -21.40 6.21 -18.37
N ASN A 712 -20.43 7.05 -18.02
CA ASN A 712 -20.58 8.12 -17.03
C ASN A 712 -20.41 9.54 -17.57
N ALA A 713 -20.51 9.73 -18.90
CA ALA A 713 -20.50 11.07 -19.48
C ALA A 713 -21.85 11.77 -19.30
N ASP A 714 -21.81 13.10 -19.18
CA ASP A 714 -22.94 13.93 -18.78
C ASP A 714 -24.21 13.72 -19.62
N ASN A 715 -24.08 13.56 -20.93
CA ASN A 715 -25.22 13.36 -21.83
C ASN A 715 -25.80 11.95 -21.82
N ILE A 716 -25.19 10.97 -21.14
CA ILE A 716 -25.62 9.55 -21.15
C ILE A 716 -25.96 8.98 -19.76
N MET A 717 -25.45 9.56 -18.68
CA MET A 717 -25.59 9.03 -17.32
C MET A 717 -26.85 9.54 -16.60
N GLY A 718 -27.62 8.63 -15.99
CA GLY A 718 -28.75 8.93 -15.10
C GLY A 718 -30.13 9.07 -15.74
N TRP A 719 -31.10 9.42 -14.89
CA TRP A 719 -32.49 9.86 -15.07
C TRP A 719 -33.52 8.77 -15.36
N ARG A 720 -34.76 9.02 -14.95
CA ARG A 720 -35.94 8.17 -15.26
C ARG A 720 -36.77 8.80 -16.37
N LYS A 721 -37.76 8.04 -16.84
CA LYS A 721 -38.78 8.51 -17.77
C LYS A 721 -39.55 9.67 -17.17
N LYS A 722 -39.88 10.67 -17.99
CA LYS A 722 -41.09 11.44 -17.79
C LYS A 722 -42.29 10.49 -17.95
N GLN A 723 -43.29 10.53 -17.06
CA GLN A 723 -44.45 9.63 -17.17
C GLN A 723 -45.20 9.81 -18.51
N ASP A 724 -45.12 11.02 -19.06
CA ASP A 724 -45.65 11.38 -20.37
C ASP A 724 -44.74 10.92 -21.53
N LEU A 725 -45.22 9.94 -22.29
CA LEU A 725 -44.55 9.43 -23.49
C LEU A 725 -44.75 10.28 -24.74
N THR A 726 -45.59 11.33 -24.70
CA THR A 726 -45.80 12.20 -25.87
C THR A 726 -44.56 13.06 -26.17
N TYR A 727 -43.74 13.35 -25.15
CA TYR A 727 -42.45 14.00 -25.27
C TYR A 727 -41.43 13.33 -24.31
N PRO A 728 -40.84 12.18 -24.72
CA PRO A 728 -40.12 11.26 -23.82
C PRO A 728 -38.67 11.70 -23.58
N VAL A 729 -38.49 12.95 -23.16
CA VAL A 729 -37.20 13.41 -22.66
C VAL A 729 -36.94 12.86 -21.25
N PRO A 730 -35.67 12.63 -20.87
CA PRO A 730 -35.32 12.27 -19.50
C PRO A 730 -35.87 13.30 -18.50
N GLU A 731 -36.31 12.85 -17.32
CA GLU A 731 -36.68 13.72 -16.20
C GLU A 731 -35.83 13.40 -14.96
N GLN A 732 -35.26 14.45 -14.34
CA GLN A 732 -34.54 14.31 -13.08
C GLN A 732 -35.53 14.03 -11.96
N PHE A 733 -35.19 13.09 -11.07
CA PHE A 733 -36.02 12.81 -9.90
C PHE A 733 -35.13 12.55 -8.67
N LYS A 734 -35.70 12.82 -7.49
CA LYS A 734 -35.04 12.58 -6.21
C LYS A 734 -34.96 11.07 -5.94
N GLY A 735 -33.75 10.55 -5.74
CA GLY A 735 -33.49 9.13 -5.48
C GLY A 735 -32.96 8.33 -6.66
N ASP A 736 -32.53 9.00 -7.73
CA ASP A 736 -31.80 8.36 -8.82
C ASP A 736 -30.39 7.94 -8.38
N LEU A 737 -30.14 6.64 -8.34
CA LEU A 737 -28.83 6.07 -7.96
C LEU A 737 -27.74 6.33 -9.00
N LEU A 738 -28.12 6.77 -10.21
CA LEU A 738 -27.21 7.11 -11.30
C LEU A 738 -27.07 8.63 -11.51
N ASP A 739 -27.68 9.44 -10.64
CA ASP A 739 -27.54 10.89 -10.70
C ASP A 739 -26.24 11.36 -10.04
N THR A 740 -25.74 12.51 -10.47
CA THR A 740 -24.52 13.12 -9.94
C THR A 740 -24.66 14.64 -9.89
N LEU A 741 -24.04 15.24 -8.87
CA LEU A 741 -23.81 16.68 -8.84
C LEU A 741 -22.74 17.06 -9.87
N GLY A 742 -22.77 18.31 -10.33
CA GLY A 742 -21.77 18.88 -11.25
C GLY A 742 -22.06 18.67 -12.74
N ARG A 743 -23.06 17.87 -13.11
CA ARG A 743 -23.51 17.71 -14.51
C ARG A 743 -24.22 18.98 -14.99
N ASP A 744 -24.01 19.35 -16.26
CA ASP A 744 -24.86 20.36 -16.92
C ASP A 744 -26.35 19.90 -16.90
N PRO A 745 -27.27 20.68 -16.31
CA PRO A 745 -28.65 20.26 -16.14
C PRO A 745 -29.43 20.14 -17.46
N LYS A 746 -28.98 20.76 -18.55
CA LYS A 746 -29.71 20.76 -19.83
C LYS A 746 -29.20 19.71 -20.82
N VAL A 747 -27.92 19.33 -20.70
CA VAL A 747 -27.22 18.52 -21.71
C VAL A 747 -27.93 17.21 -22.04
N ILE A 748 -28.50 16.52 -21.05
CA ILE A 748 -29.15 15.22 -21.24
C ILE A 748 -30.54 15.34 -21.88
N VAL A 749 -31.28 16.41 -21.55
CA VAL A 749 -32.60 16.73 -22.11
C VAL A 749 -32.47 17.22 -23.55
N ASP A 750 -31.47 18.03 -23.82
CA ASP A 750 -31.25 18.61 -25.15
C ASP A 750 -30.69 17.59 -26.16
N GLN A 751 -30.02 16.56 -25.66
CA GLN A 751 -29.31 15.57 -26.48
C GLN A 751 -29.93 14.19 -26.51
N SER A 752 -30.87 13.82 -25.63
CA SER A 752 -31.38 12.45 -25.60
C SER A 752 -32.88 12.31 -25.36
N PHE A 753 -33.45 11.25 -25.91
CA PHE A 753 -34.74 10.67 -25.53
C PHE A 753 -34.51 9.39 -24.71
N MET A 754 -35.40 9.12 -23.76
CA MET A 754 -35.35 7.92 -22.92
C MET A 754 -36.65 7.13 -23.07
N LEU A 755 -36.54 5.89 -23.57
CA LEU A 755 -37.69 5.03 -23.89
C LEU A 755 -37.67 3.72 -23.09
N PRO A 756 -38.84 3.06 -22.90
CA PRO A 756 -38.87 1.65 -22.54
C PRO A 756 -38.17 0.81 -23.60
N TRP A 757 -37.35 -0.15 -23.15
CA TRP A 757 -36.74 -1.13 -24.04
C TRP A 757 -37.74 -2.24 -24.38
N ASN A 758 -37.58 -2.89 -25.53
CA ASN A 758 -38.50 -3.91 -26.05
C ASN A 758 -39.93 -3.43 -26.36
N ASP A 759 -40.17 -2.12 -26.44
CA ASP A 759 -41.44 -1.52 -26.88
C ASP A 759 -41.27 -0.88 -28.26
N ILE A 760 -41.54 -1.67 -29.30
CA ILE A 760 -41.32 -1.23 -30.68
C ILE A 760 -42.31 -0.14 -31.11
N ASP A 761 -43.52 -0.13 -30.55
CA ASP A 761 -44.55 0.85 -30.89
C ASP A 761 -44.14 2.24 -30.38
N VAL A 762 -43.64 2.32 -29.15
CA VAL A 762 -43.12 3.58 -28.58
C VAL A 762 -41.89 4.07 -29.33
N LEU A 763 -40.99 3.17 -29.71
CA LEU A 763 -39.81 3.51 -30.51
C LEU A 763 -40.21 4.05 -31.89
N THR A 764 -41.13 3.35 -32.58
CA THR A 764 -41.66 3.76 -33.88
C THR A 764 -42.29 5.14 -33.80
N ALA A 765 -43.25 5.34 -32.89
CA ALA A 765 -43.94 6.62 -32.74
C ALA A 765 -42.98 7.78 -32.43
N THR A 766 -41.94 7.54 -31.62
CA THR A 766 -40.93 8.55 -31.29
C THR A 766 -40.07 8.90 -32.51
N ILE A 767 -39.60 7.88 -33.25
CA ILE A 767 -38.79 8.09 -34.46
C ILE A 767 -39.63 8.82 -35.51
N GLU A 768 -40.85 8.38 -35.80
CA GLU A 768 -41.70 9.03 -36.81
C GLU A 768 -41.92 10.51 -36.51
N ARG A 769 -42.10 10.85 -35.22
CA ARG A 769 -42.32 12.22 -34.78
C ARG A 769 -41.07 13.10 -34.78
N TYR A 770 -39.90 12.56 -34.43
CA TYR A 770 -38.67 13.34 -34.19
C TYR A 770 -37.49 12.91 -35.09
N HIS A 771 -37.73 12.19 -36.18
CA HIS A 771 -36.66 11.62 -37.02
C HIS A 771 -35.66 12.66 -37.56
N ASP A 772 -36.09 13.90 -37.75
CA ASP A 772 -35.22 15.01 -38.18
C ASP A 772 -34.25 15.48 -37.09
N GLU A 773 -34.50 15.14 -35.82
CA GLU A 773 -33.65 15.49 -34.69
C GLU A 773 -32.77 14.33 -34.21
N ILE A 774 -33.15 13.09 -34.50
CA ILE A 774 -32.51 11.89 -33.96
C ILE A 774 -31.38 11.41 -34.89
N GLY A 775 -30.12 11.54 -34.44
CA GLY A 775 -28.94 11.04 -35.14
C GLY A 775 -28.54 9.60 -34.78
N ALA A 776 -28.95 9.11 -33.61
CA ALA A 776 -28.62 7.74 -33.19
C ALA A 776 -29.71 7.07 -32.34
N VAL A 777 -29.75 5.74 -32.40
CA VAL A 777 -30.38 4.86 -31.40
C VAL A 777 -29.26 4.02 -30.79
N ILE A 778 -29.04 4.13 -29.47
CA ILE A 778 -28.01 3.37 -28.76
C ILE A 778 -28.66 2.39 -27.78
N MET A 779 -28.18 1.14 -27.78
CA MET A 779 -28.66 0.10 -26.87
C MET A 779 -27.62 -0.98 -26.60
N GLU A 780 -27.72 -1.65 -25.44
CA GLU A 780 -27.13 -2.98 -25.26
C GLU A 780 -28.02 -3.96 -26.03
N PRO A 781 -27.47 -4.80 -26.93
CA PRO A 781 -28.27 -5.74 -27.72
C PRO A 781 -28.87 -6.88 -26.86
N ILE A 782 -28.25 -7.17 -25.72
CA ILE A 782 -28.83 -7.93 -24.62
C ILE A 782 -28.62 -7.07 -23.37
N CYS A 783 -29.69 -6.69 -22.67
CA CYS A 783 -29.61 -5.76 -21.56
C CYS A 783 -29.10 -6.45 -20.28
N ILE A 784 -27.78 -6.59 -20.17
CA ILE A 784 -27.14 -7.21 -19.01
C ILE A 784 -27.20 -6.28 -17.80
N ASN A 785 -27.00 -4.98 -17.99
CA ASN A 785 -27.12 -4.02 -16.88
C ASN A 785 -28.55 -3.92 -16.32
N GLY A 786 -29.57 -4.09 -17.17
CA GLY A 786 -30.98 -3.97 -16.79
C GLY A 786 -31.63 -5.26 -16.27
N GLY A 787 -30.86 -6.33 -16.08
CA GLY A 787 -31.36 -7.57 -15.45
C GLY A 787 -31.12 -8.86 -16.23
N GLY A 788 -30.34 -8.83 -17.31
CA GLY A 788 -30.12 -10.02 -18.15
C GLY A 788 -31.31 -10.28 -19.05
N ILE A 789 -31.86 -9.23 -19.65
CA ILE A 789 -33.08 -9.27 -20.46
C ILE A 789 -32.69 -9.43 -21.93
N PHE A 790 -33.34 -10.36 -22.63
CA PHE A 790 -33.17 -10.57 -24.06
C PHE A 790 -34.08 -9.63 -24.87
N PRO A 791 -33.71 -9.30 -26.11
CA PRO A 791 -34.62 -8.60 -27.00
C PRO A 791 -35.84 -9.49 -27.28
N VAL A 792 -37.03 -8.90 -27.32
CA VAL A 792 -38.21 -9.63 -27.80
C VAL A 792 -38.07 -9.91 -29.29
N GLU A 793 -38.67 -10.99 -29.76
CA GLU A 793 -38.57 -11.43 -31.15
C GLU A 793 -38.92 -10.30 -32.13
N GLY A 794 -38.06 -10.06 -33.11
CA GLY A 794 -38.25 -9.04 -34.14
C GLY A 794 -37.95 -7.59 -33.70
N TYR A 795 -37.66 -7.32 -32.43
CA TYR A 795 -37.44 -5.95 -31.95
C TYR A 795 -36.20 -5.31 -32.57
N LEU A 796 -35.08 -6.04 -32.62
CA LEU A 796 -33.81 -5.51 -33.14
C LEU A 796 -33.85 -5.33 -34.67
N GLU A 797 -34.50 -6.25 -35.37
CA GLU A 797 -34.73 -6.20 -36.82
C GLU A 797 -35.58 -4.98 -37.19
N GLN A 798 -36.68 -4.77 -36.47
CA GLN A 798 -37.56 -3.61 -36.68
C GLN A 798 -36.84 -2.31 -36.31
N THR A 799 -36.08 -2.28 -35.22
CA THR A 799 -35.27 -1.12 -34.84
C THR A 799 -34.25 -0.77 -35.93
N LYS A 800 -33.55 -1.77 -36.48
CA LYS A 800 -32.62 -1.57 -37.59
C LYS A 800 -33.33 -1.01 -38.82
N ALA A 801 -34.46 -1.58 -39.21
CA ALA A 801 -35.25 -1.12 -40.35
C ALA A 801 -35.72 0.34 -40.18
N LEU A 802 -36.15 0.73 -38.97
CA LEU A 802 -36.50 2.12 -38.65
C LEU A 802 -35.29 3.05 -38.79
N CYS A 803 -34.14 2.65 -38.25
CA CYS A 803 -32.90 3.43 -38.34
C CYS A 803 -32.47 3.66 -39.80
N GLU A 804 -32.53 2.62 -40.64
CA GLU A 804 -32.23 2.70 -42.07
C GLU A 804 -33.22 3.59 -42.82
N LYS A 805 -34.53 3.45 -42.56
CA LYS A 805 -35.60 4.25 -43.19
C LYS A 805 -35.42 5.75 -42.95
N TYR A 806 -35.03 6.14 -41.73
CA TYR A 806 -35.02 7.54 -41.29
C TYR A 806 -33.63 8.17 -41.26
N ASN A 807 -32.59 7.51 -41.79
CA ASN A 807 -31.19 7.94 -41.71
C ASN A 807 -30.76 8.24 -40.26
N ILE A 808 -30.81 7.20 -39.43
CA ILE A 808 -30.42 7.21 -38.01
C ILE A 808 -29.38 6.11 -37.80
N VAL A 809 -28.32 6.40 -37.05
CA VAL A 809 -27.26 5.42 -36.78
C VAL A 809 -27.67 4.51 -35.63
N LEU A 810 -27.84 3.21 -35.92
CA LEU A 810 -27.98 2.19 -34.88
C LEU A 810 -26.61 1.86 -34.27
N ILE A 811 -26.48 2.06 -32.96
CA ILE A 811 -25.27 1.79 -32.19
C ILE A 811 -25.56 0.66 -31.21
N PHE A 812 -24.83 -0.45 -31.30
CA PHE A 812 -24.81 -1.45 -30.23
C PHE A 812 -23.68 -1.17 -29.25
N ASP A 813 -24.05 -0.98 -27.98
CA ASP A 813 -23.11 -1.00 -26.87
C ASP A 813 -22.81 -2.45 -26.50
N GLU A 814 -21.69 -2.94 -27.00
CA GLU A 814 -21.18 -4.29 -26.75
C GLU A 814 -20.01 -4.29 -25.77
N ILE A 815 -19.92 -3.28 -24.89
CA ILE A 815 -18.89 -3.23 -23.86
C ILE A 815 -18.98 -4.47 -22.96
N ILE A 816 -20.17 -4.97 -22.63
CA ILE A 816 -20.35 -6.25 -21.93
C ILE A 816 -20.54 -7.40 -22.91
N THR A 817 -21.43 -7.25 -23.89
CA THR A 817 -21.93 -8.35 -24.71
C THR A 817 -21.01 -8.78 -25.85
N GLY A 818 -19.92 -8.05 -26.11
CA GLY A 818 -18.99 -8.31 -27.22
C GLY A 818 -18.23 -9.63 -27.07
N VAL A 819 -16.91 -9.56 -26.95
CA VAL A 819 -16.03 -10.75 -26.86
C VAL A 819 -16.43 -11.71 -25.73
N ARG A 820 -17.18 -11.26 -24.72
CA ARG A 820 -17.73 -12.09 -23.65
C ARG A 820 -18.67 -13.21 -24.13
N LEU A 821 -19.49 -12.93 -25.14
CA LEU A 821 -20.51 -13.86 -25.64
C LEU A 821 -20.06 -14.63 -26.87
N GLY A 822 -18.99 -14.17 -27.51
CA GLY A 822 -18.44 -14.74 -28.73
C GLY A 822 -17.50 -13.75 -29.42
N LEU A 823 -16.58 -14.22 -30.26
CA LEU A 823 -15.66 -13.34 -31.00
C LEU A 823 -16.38 -12.32 -31.90
N GLY A 824 -17.58 -12.64 -32.38
CA GLY A 824 -18.41 -11.73 -33.18
C GLY A 824 -19.44 -10.91 -32.39
N GLY A 825 -19.39 -10.96 -31.05
CA GLY A 825 -20.34 -10.28 -30.18
C GLY A 825 -21.77 -10.80 -30.24
N ALA A 826 -22.67 -10.13 -29.53
CA ALA A 826 -24.10 -10.39 -29.55
C ALA A 826 -24.72 -10.14 -30.93
N GLN A 827 -24.20 -9.21 -31.73
CA GLN A 827 -24.70 -8.99 -33.09
C GLN A 827 -24.61 -10.25 -33.97
N LYS A 828 -23.56 -11.07 -33.81
CA LYS A 828 -23.44 -12.35 -34.52
C LYS A 828 -24.41 -13.39 -33.97
N LEU A 829 -24.56 -13.43 -32.64
CA LEU A 829 -25.47 -14.36 -31.96
C LEU A 829 -26.95 -14.10 -32.30
N LEU A 830 -27.33 -12.82 -32.35
CA LEU A 830 -28.72 -12.37 -32.56
C LEU A 830 -29.05 -12.15 -34.05
N GLY A 831 -28.06 -12.24 -34.94
CA GLY A 831 -28.26 -12.09 -36.38
C GLY A 831 -28.58 -10.67 -36.86
N VAL A 832 -28.40 -9.64 -36.01
CA VAL A 832 -28.66 -8.24 -36.37
C VAL A 832 -27.38 -7.42 -36.29
N THR A 833 -26.93 -6.89 -37.43
CA THR A 833 -25.72 -6.07 -37.54
C THR A 833 -26.04 -4.57 -37.42
N PRO A 834 -25.47 -3.84 -36.43
CA PRO A 834 -25.67 -2.41 -36.26
C PRO A 834 -24.80 -1.60 -37.25
N HIS A 835 -24.97 -0.28 -37.26
CA HIS A 835 -24.13 0.62 -38.07
C HIS A 835 -22.77 0.86 -37.42
N LEU A 836 -22.77 1.03 -36.10
CA LEU A 836 -21.59 1.14 -35.24
C LEU A 836 -21.75 0.19 -34.04
N ALA A 837 -20.65 -0.29 -33.49
CA ALA A 837 -20.62 -0.98 -32.21
C ALA A 837 -19.41 -0.59 -31.37
N THR A 838 -19.60 -0.54 -30.05
CA THR A 838 -18.53 -0.24 -29.08
C THR A 838 -18.13 -1.48 -28.29
N PHE A 839 -16.83 -1.70 -28.13
CA PHE A 839 -16.24 -2.86 -27.46
C PHE A 839 -15.26 -2.43 -26.37
N GLY A 840 -15.09 -3.24 -25.34
CA GLY A 840 -14.17 -3.00 -24.23
C GLY A 840 -14.13 -4.22 -23.32
N LYS A 841 -13.76 -4.05 -22.04
CA LYS A 841 -13.81 -5.12 -21.03
C LYS A 841 -13.12 -6.41 -21.52
N ALA A 842 -13.91 -7.43 -21.86
CA ALA A 842 -13.46 -8.71 -22.37
C ALA A 842 -12.65 -8.61 -23.68
N LEU A 843 -12.76 -7.50 -24.43
CA LEU A 843 -11.97 -7.23 -25.63
C LEU A 843 -10.46 -7.39 -25.38
N GLY A 844 -9.96 -6.82 -24.29
CA GLY A 844 -8.56 -6.93 -23.88
C GLY A 844 -8.33 -8.01 -22.81
N GLY A 845 -9.16 -9.06 -22.79
CA GLY A 845 -9.09 -10.15 -21.81
C GLY A 845 -9.45 -9.76 -20.36
N GLY A 846 -9.59 -8.45 -20.10
CA GLY A 846 -9.93 -7.84 -18.80
C GLY A 846 -8.75 -7.46 -17.92
N SER A 847 -7.51 -7.72 -18.35
CA SER A 847 -6.29 -7.36 -17.61
C SER A 847 -5.71 -6.01 -18.04
N MET A 848 -6.03 -5.54 -19.25
CA MET A 848 -5.51 -4.30 -19.84
C MET A 848 -6.65 -3.34 -20.21
N PRO A 849 -6.55 -2.03 -19.90
CA PRO A 849 -7.58 -1.07 -20.26
C PRO A 849 -7.55 -0.79 -21.76
N ILE A 850 -8.52 -1.31 -22.52
CA ILE A 850 -8.64 -1.04 -23.95
C ILE A 850 -10.11 -1.16 -24.38
N SER A 851 -10.48 -0.37 -25.37
CA SER A 851 -11.81 -0.36 -25.99
C SER A 851 -11.68 -0.04 -27.47
N ALA A 852 -12.77 -0.25 -28.22
CA ALA A 852 -12.80 0.02 -29.65
C ALA A 852 -14.18 0.50 -30.09
N ILE A 853 -14.19 1.28 -31.17
CA ILE A 853 -15.36 1.57 -31.99
C ILE A 853 -15.13 0.86 -33.31
N THR A 854 -16.13 0.10 -33.73
CA THR A 854 -16.14 -0.55 -35.04
C THR A 854 -17.40 -0.16 -35.77
N GLY A 855 -17.39 -0.26 -37.09
CA GLY A 855 -18.60 -0.02 -37.86
C GLY A 855 -18.33 0.17 -39.34
N ARG A 856 -19.37 0.62 -40.04
CA ARG A 856 -19.35 0.91 -41.47
C ARG A 856 -18.28 1.95 -41.82
N HIS A 857 -17.64 1.74 -42.96
CA HIS A 857 -16.57 2.56 -43.47
C HIS A 857 -17.03 4.01 -43.73
N ASP A 858 -18.22 4.22 -44.29
CA ASP A 858 -18.73 5.55 -44.59
C ASP A 858 -18.88 6.44 -43.34
N ILE A 859 -19.30 5.86 -42.22
CA ILE A 859 -19.36 6.56 -40.93
C ILE A 859 -17.96 6.73 -40.33
N MET A 860 -17.18 5.65 -40.24
CA MET A 860 -15.86 5.65 -39.59
C MET A 860 -14.83 6.55 -40.32
N SER A 861 -14.98 6.70 -41.64
CA SER A 861 -14.14 7.57 -42.47
C SER A 861 -14.28 9.06 -42.12
N LEU A 862 -15.27 9.45 -41.30
CA LEU A 862 -15.39 10.82 -40.79
C LEU A 862 -14.25 11.23 -39.86
N TYR A 863 -13.47 10.29 -39.32
CA TYR A 863 -12.22 10.63 -38.64
C TYR A 863 -11.14 11.14 -39.60
N THR A 864 -11.28 10.89 -40.90
CA THR A 864 -10.34 11.40 -41.89
C THR A 864 -10.58 12.90 -42.14
N ARG A 865 -9.49 13.62 -42.46
CA ARG A 865 -9.54 15.03 -42.88
C ARG A 865 -10.14 15.99 -41.84
N GLY A 866 -10.12 15.64 -40.55
CA GLY A 866 -10.48 16.54 -39.46
C GLY A 866 -11.98 16.83 -39.30
N LYS A 867 -12.89 16.07 -39.95
CA LYS A 867 -14.34 16.26 -39.79
C LYS A 867 -14.82 15.88 -38.38
N VAL A 868 -14.31 14.77 -37.86
CA VAL A 868 -14.50 14.35 -36.48
C VAL A 868 -13.13 14.14 -35.85
N ILE A 869 -12.92 14.75 -34.68
CA ILE A 869 -11.66 14.65 -33.94
C ILE A 869 -11.83 13.65 -32.80
N HIS A 870 -10.89 12.71 -32.72
CA HIS A 870 -10.69 11.82 -31.59
C HIS A 870 -9.21 11.86 -31.19
N ALA A 871 -8.91 12.68 -30.19
CA ALA A 871 -7.59 12.86 -29.61
C ALA A 871 -7.51 12.12 -28.26
N GLY A 872 -6.40 11.44 -27.99
CA GLY A 872 -6.14 10.76 -26.73
C GLY A 872 -4.76 10.10 -26.75
N THR A 873 -3.95 10.34 -25.71
CA THR A 873 -2.54 9.94 -25.64
C THR A 873 -2.31 8.44 -25.69
N PHE A 874 -3.24 7.65 -25.13
CA PHE A 874 -3.13 6.18 -25.05
C PHE A 874 -4.05 5.46 -26.04
N ASN A 875 -4.60 6.15 -27.03
CA ASN A 875 -5.44 5.53 -28.04
C ASN A 875 -4.60 4.57 -28.89
N GLY A 876 -5.03 3.31 -28.95
CA GLY A 876 -4.29 2.27 -29.69
C GLY A 876 -2.94 1.91 -29.07
N TYR A 877 -2.73 2.17 -27.77
CA TYR A 877 -1.44 1.90 -27.14
C TYR A 877 -1.02 0.42 -27.27
N PRO A 878 0.29 0.12 -27.44
CA PRO A 878 0.73 -1.18 -27.95
C PRO A 878 0.36 -2.38 -27.07
N LEU A 879 0.45 -2.24 -25.75
CA LEU A 879 0.13 -3.33 -24.82
C LEU A 879 -1.38 -3.65 -24.79
N GLY A 880 -2.23 -2.66 -25.11
CA GLY A 880 -3.67 -2.88 -25.32
C GLY A 880 -3.94 -3.68 -26.60
N LEU A 881 -3.20 -3.42 -27.68
CA LEU A 881 -3.31 -4.18 -28.92
C LEU A 881 -2.83 -5.62 -28.74
N ALA A 882 -1.71 -5.82 -28.03
CA ALA A 882 -1.21 -7.15 -27.66
C ALA A 882 -2.25 -7.94 -26.85
N ALA A 883 -2.90 -7.28 -25.87
CA ALA A 883 -3.99 -7.88 -25.09
C ALA A 883 -5.15 -8.35 -25.95
N ILE A 884 -5.58 -7.55 -26.94
CA ILE A 884 -6.64 -7.96 -27.88
C ILE A 884 -6.18 -9.16 -28.70
N GLN A 885 -5.01 -9.07 -29.34
CA GLN A 885 -4.49 -10.15 -30.18
C GLN A 885 -4.42 -11.47 -29.42
N THR A 886 -3.88 -11.46 -28.21
CA THR A 886 -3.75 -12.66 -27.39
C THR A 886 -5.11 -13.19 -26.92
N THR A 887 -6.05 -12.32 -26.57
CA THR A 887 -7.41 -12.73 -26.19
C THR A 887 -8.09 -13.47 -27.35
N PHE A 888 -8.05 -12.90 -28.55
CA PHE A 888 -8.62 -13.54 -29.74
C PHE A 888 -7.92 -14.87 -30.05
N LYS A 889 -6.58 -14.89 -30.01
CA LYS A 889 -5.79 -16.11 -30.23
C LYS A 889 -6.17 -17.23 -29.27
N LEU A 890 -6.26 -16.97 -27.97
CA LEU A 890 -6.63 -17.98 -26.97
C LEU A 890 -8.01 -18.58 -27.25
N ILE A 891 -8.97 -17.74 -27.64
CA ILE A 891 -10.34 -18.18 -27.94
C ILE A 891 -10.41 -18.95 -29.27
N GLU A 892 -9.68 -18.50 -30.30
CA GLU A 892 -9.59 -19.21 -31.58
C GLU A 892 -8.95 -20.59 -31.43
N GLN A 893 -7.99 -20.72 -30.50
CA GLN A 893 -7.31 -21.99 -30.19
C GLN A 893 -8.16 -22.95 -29.34
N ASP A 894 -9.20 -22.45 -28.68
CA ASP A 894 -10.15 -23.26 -27.91
C ASP A 894 -11.61 -22.94 -28.29
N PRO A 895 -12.08 -23.43 -29.45
CA PRO A 895 -13.44 -23.16 -29.92
C PRO A 895 -14.54 -23.61 -28.93
N GLY A 896 -14.25 -24.57 -28.05
CA GLY A 896 -15.19 -25.08 -27.04
C GLY A 896 -15.20 -24.27 -25.73
N CYS A 897 -14.42 -23.19 -25.62
CA CYS A 897 -14.29 -22.44 -24.37
C CYS A 897 -15.62 -21.83 -23.89
N TYR A 898 -16.43 -21.26 -24.79
CA TYR A 898 -17.69 -20.63 -24.41
C TYR A 898 -18.72 -21.62 -23.88
N ASP A 899 -18.78 -22.82 -24.45
CA ASP A 899 -19.68 -23.88 -24.01
C ASP A 899 -19.25 -24.40 -22.64
N ARG A 900 -17.94 -24.65 -22.46
CA ARG A 900 -17.38 -25.09 -21.17
C ARG A 900 -17.61 -24.07 -20.06
N MET A 901 -17.33 -22.79 -20.32
CA MET A 901 -17.63 -21.70 -19.39
C MET A 901 -19.12 -21.64 -19.07
N GLY A 902 -19.97 -21.76 -20.10
CA GLY A 902 -21.42 -21.75 -19.95
C GLY A 902 -21.94 -22.94 -19.14
N ASP A 903 -21.38 -24.13 -19.31
CA ASP A 903 -21.73 -25.33 -18.56
C ASP A 903 -21.40 -25.21 -17.08
N VAL A 904 -20.21 -24.71 -16.74
CA VAL A 904 -19.83 -24.45 -15.36
C VAL A 904 -20.79 -23.43 -14.72
N MET A 905 -21.11 -22.35 -15.44
CA MET A 905 -22.04 -21.34 -14.92
C MET A 905 -23.48 -21.84 -14.80
N ARG A 906 -23.94 -22.72 -15.70
CA ARG A 906 -25.24 -23.40 -15.57
C ARG A 906 -25.28 -24.24 -14.29
N GLN A 907 -24.21 -24.99 -14.01
CA GLN A 907 -24.13 -25.79 -12.79
C GLN A 907 -24.11 -24.93 -11.52
N ILE A 908 -23.26 -23.88 -11.48
CA ILE A 908 -23.24 -22.91 -10.37
C ILE A 908 -24.62 -22.29 -10.17
N SER A 909 -25.32 -21.91 -11.24
CA SER A 909 -26.65 -21.32 -11.16
C SER A 909 -27.69 -22.30 -10.62
N ASN A 910 -27.66 -23.55 -11.06
CA ASN A 910 -28.55 -24.60 -10.53
C ASN A 910 -28.32 -24.84 -9.05
N VAL A 911 -27.05 -24.87 -8.61
CA VAL A 911 -26.69 -24.99 -7.19
C VAL A 911 -27.18 -23.77 -6.40
N PHE A 912 -27.04 -22.56 -6.96
CA PHE A 912 -27.48 -21.32 -6.31
C PHE A 912 -29.01 -21.29 -6.10
N VAL A 913 -29.79 -21.69 -7.11
CA VAL A 913 -31.25 -21.83 -7.00
C VAL A 913 -31.63 -22.86 -5.94
N LYS A 914 -31.00 -24.05 -5.94
CA LYS A 914 -31.24 -25.08 -4.90
C LYS A 914 -30.93 -24.57 -3.48
N ALA A 915 -29.84 -23.81 -3.32
CA ALA A 915 -29.49 -23.23 -2.04
C ALA A 915 -30.50 -22.18 -1.56
N ALA A 916 -31.14 -21.44 -2.49
CA ALA A 916 -32.23 -20.53 -2.18
C ALA A 916 -33.52 -21.27 -1.79
N GLU A 917 -33.88 -22.33 -2.55
CA GLU A 917 -35.02 -23.20 -2.27
C GLU A 917 -34.90 -23.85 -0.88
N ALA A 918 -33.71 -24.30 -0.49
CA ALA A 918 -33.46 -24.92 0.82
C ALA A 918 -33.75 -24.00 2.03
N VAL A 919 -33.89 -22.68 1.81
CA VAL A 919 -34.15 -21.67 2.83
C VAL A 919 -35.42 -20.86 2.53
N ASP A 920 -36.28 -21.39 1.65
CA ASP A 920 -37.55 -20.79 1.21
C ASP A 920 -37.39 -19.35 0.68
N LEU A 921 -36.25 -19.05 0.02
CA LEU A 921 -36.04 -17.77 -0.67
C LEU A 921 -36.29 -17.94 -2.17
N PRO A 922 -37.15 -17.09 -2.77
CA PRO A 922 -37.33 -17.11 -4.21
C PRO A 922 -36.09 -16.51 -4.89
N LEU A 923 -35.55 -17.20 -5.89
CA LEU A 923 -34.38 -16.74 -6.65
C LEU A 923 -34.49 -17.21 -8.11
N VAL A 924 -34.38 -16.27 -9.04
CA VAL A 924 -34.25 -16.54 -10.48
C VAL A 924 -32.86 -16.13 -10.93
N VAL A 925 -32.22 -16.96 -11.75
CA VAL A 925 -30.98 -16.62 -12.47
C VAL A 925 -31.29 -16.60 -13.96
N GLN A 926 -31.01 -15.49 -14.64
CA GLN A 926 -31.31 -15.30 -16.07
C GLN A 926 -30.18 -14.58 -16.81
N GLY A 927 -30.27 -14.53 -18.15
CA GLY A 927 -29.29 -13.92 -19.03
C GLY A 927 -28.49 -14.96 -19.84
N MET A 928 -27.37 -14.53 -20.42
CA MET A 928 -26.48 -15.42 -21.15
C MET A 928 -25.62 -16.22 -20.18
N PRO A 929 -25.31 -17.51 -20.43
CA PRO A 929 -24.53 -18.33 -19.51
C PRO A 929 -23.20 -17.71 -19.05
N ASN A 930 -22.55 -16.90 -19.89
CA ASN A 930 -21.28 -16.23 -19.59
C ASN A 930 -21.44 -14.83 -18.96
N ALA A 931 -22.67 -14.36 -18.80
CA ALA A 931 -23.03 -13.07 -18.19
C ALA A 931 -24.45 -13.16 -17.60
N LEU A 932 -24.56 -13.77 -16.43
CA LEU A 932 -25.82 -14.04 -15.74
C LEU A 932 -26.14 -12.96 -14.71
N VAL A 933 -27.43 -12.82 -14.41
CA VAL A 933 -27.96 -11.93 -13.37
C VAL A 933 -28.91 -12.74 -12.51
N TYR A 934 -28.85 -12.56 -11.20
CA TYR A 934 -29.80 -13.17 -10.27
C TYR A 934 -30.72 -12.12 -9.65
N HIS A 935 -31.95 -12.54 -9.36
CA HIS A 935 -33.00 -11.71 -8.77
C HIS A 935 -33.76 -12.51 -7.71
N SER A 936 -33.87 -11.99 -6.49
CA SER A 936 -34.58 -12.61 -5.36
C SER A 936 -36.11 -12.55 -5.50
N GLN A 937 -36.65 -13.17 -6.54
CA GLN A 937 -38.08 -13.23 -6.87
C GLN A 937 -38.45 -14.53 -7.61
N ASN A 938 -39.75 -14.78 -7.77
CA ASN A 938 -40.27 -16.05 -8.33
C ASN A 938 -40.28 -16.11 -9.85
N THR A 939 -40.27 -14.97 -10.54
CA THR A 939 -40.44 -14.89 -11.99
C THR A 939 -39.28 -14.12 -12.63
N PRO A 940 -38.88 -14.45 -13.86
CA PRO A 940 -37.90 -13.66 -14.60
C PRO A 940 -38.31 -12.18 -14.73
N VAL A 941 -37.32 -11.30 -14.78
CA VAL A 941 -37.49 -9.88 -15.11
C VAL A 941 -37.62 -9.75 -16.63
N ASP A 942 -38.74 -9.20 -17.08
CA ASP A 942 -39.07 -8.93 -18.49
C ASP A 942 -38.75 -7.50 -18.92
N ARG A 943 -38.75 -6.56 -17.96
CA ARG A 943 -38.40 -5.15 -18.12
C ARG A 943 -37.59 -4.65 -16.93
N SER A 944 -36.66 -3.73 -17.16
CA SER A 944 -35.77 -3.21 -16.11
C SER A 944 -36.51 -2.59 -14.91
N GLU A 945 -37.69 -2.05 -15.18
CA GLU A 945 -38.60 -1.43 -14.22
C GLU A 945 -39.29 -2.47 -13.32
N GLY A 946 -39.29 -3.74 -13.70
CA GLY A 946 -39.79 -4.86 -12.90
C GLY A 946 -38.93 -5.18 -11.68
N TYR A 947 -37.74 -4.58 -11.57
CA TYR A 947 -36.83 -4.80 -10.47
C TYR A 947 -37.20 -3.92 -9.26
N SER A 948 -38.11 -4.43 -8.43
CA SER A 948 -38.60 -3.70 -7.23
C SER A 948 -37.50 -3.46 -6.20
N ASP A 949 -37.68 -2.42 -5.37
CA ASP A 949 -36.70 -2.08 -4.33
C ASP A 949 -36.50 -3.20 -3.30
N LYS A 950 -37.58 -3.94 -2.98
CA LYS A 950 -37.49 -5.12 -2.10
C LYS A 950 -36.54 -6.18 -2.66
N VAL A 951 -36.67 -6.49 -3.96
CA VAL A 951 -35.82 -7.51 -4.62
C VAL A 951 -34.36 -7.04 -4.64
N LYS A 952 -34.10 -5.76 -4.96
CA LYS A 952 -32.76 -5.16 -4.90
C LYS A 952 -32.12 -5.30 -3.52
N PHE A 953 -32.86 -5.01 -2.45
CA PHE A 953 -32.36 -5.14 -1.08
C PHE A 953 -32.03 -6.59 -0.72
N CYS A 954 -32.89 -7.55 -1.08
CA CYS A 954 -32.60 -8.97 -0.89
C CYS A 954 -31.33 -9.41 -1.62
N ASP A 955 -31.15 -9.00 -2.89
CA ASP A 955 -29.96 -9.35 -3.66
C ASP A 955 -28.68 -8.73 -3.08
N ILE A 956 -28.76 -7.50 -2.57
CA ILE A 956 -27.67 -6.85 -1.83
C ILE A 956 -27.29 -7.69 -0.61
N ILE A 957 -28.26 -8.14 0.19
CA ILE A 957 -28.00 -8.96 1.38
C ILE A 957 -27.33 -10.29 1.00
N ILE A 958 -27.85 -10.99 0.00
CA ILE A 958 -27.27 -12.25 -0.50
C ILE A 958 -25.81 -12.01 -0.89
N ARG A 959 -25.54 -11.00 -1.72
CA ARG A 959 -24.17 -10.66 -2.13
C ARG A 959 -23.25 -10.39 -0.96
N GLU A 960 -23.63 -9.48 -0.07
CA GLU A 960 -22.75 -9.05 1.03
C GLU A 960 -22.47 -10.18 2.02
N ILE A 961 -23.40 -11.11 2.18
CA ILE A 961 -23.20 -12.30 3.00
C ILE A 961 -22.29 -13.31 2.28
N SER A 962 -22.53 -13.59 1.00
CA SER A 962 -21.71 -14.54 0.22
C SER A 962 -20.22 -14.19 0.20
N LYS A 963 -19.85 -12.90 0.23
CA LYS A 963 -18.45 -12.46 0.38
C LYS A 963 -17.76 -13.04 1.61
N ARG A 964 -18.51 -13.21 2.71
CA ARG A 964 -17.99 -13.74 3.99
C ARG A 964 -17.78 -15.26 3.97
N TYR A 965 -18.25 -15.92 2.92
CA TYR A 965 -18.08 -17.34 2.64
C TYR A 965 -17.17 -17.57 1.44
N GLY A 966 -16.43 -16.56 0.97
CA GLY A 966 -15.49 -16.75 -0.13
C GLY A 966 -16.12 -16.65 -1.53
N ILE A 967 -17.32 -16.10 -1.69
CA ILE A 967 -17.99 -16.00 -3.00
C ILE A 967 -18.16 -14.54 -3.38
N GLN A 968 -17.53 -14.11 -4.47
CA GLN A 968 -17.57 -12.74 -4.94
C GLN A 968 -18.54 -12.57 -6.10
N PHE A 969 -19.70 -11.96 -5.86
CA PHE A 969 -20.60 -11.51 -6.92
C PHE A 969 -20.39 -10.03 -7.28
N SER A 970 -20.88 -9.62 -8.44
CA SER A 970 -20.91 -8.19 -8.80
C SER A 970 -21.80 -7.38 -7.85
N PRO A 971 -21.45 -6.09 -7.56
CA PRO A 971 -22.31 -5.15 -6.84
C PRO A 971 -23.72 -4.94 -7.43
N LEU A 972 -23.96 -5.39 -8.67
CA LEU A 972 -25.23 -5.30 -9.37
C LEU A 972 -25.86 -6.68 -9.64
N SER A 973 -25.63 -7.65 -8.76
CA SER A 973 -26.26 -9.00 -8.79
C SER A 973 -25.93 -9.82 -10.05
N ARG A 974 -24.73 -9.62 -10.60
CA ARG A 974 -24.24 -10.30 -11.81
C ARG A 974 -23.16 -11.33 -11.51
N MET A 975 -23.13 -12.38 -12.32
CA MET A 975 -22.16 -13.46 -12.29
C MET A 975 -21.54 -13.64 -13.68
N TYR A 976 -20.22 -13.74 -13.74
CA TYR A 976 -19.48 -13.87 -14.98
C TYR A 976 -18.56 -15.08 -14.94
N SER A 977 -18.35 -15.69 -16.10
CA SER A 977 -17.38 -16.77 -16.29
C SER A 977 -16.01 -16.25 -16.74
N ASN A 978 -15.00 -17.12 -16.64
CA ASN A 978 -13.70 -16.90 -17.26
C ASN A 978 -13.14 -18.21 -17.86
N LEU A 979 -12.18 -18.10 -18.78
CA LEU A 979 -11.66 -19.22 -19.58
C LEU A 979 -11.06 -20.36 -18.74
N LEU A 980 -10.59 -20.06 -17.53
CA LEU A 980 -9.90 -20.98 -16.62
C LEU A 980 -10.84 -21.62 -15.60
N MET A 981 -12.16 -21.45 -15.74
CA MET A 981 -13.13 -22.09 -14.86
C MET A 981 -13.16 -23.61 -15.05
N THR A 982 -13.34 -24.32 -13.93
CA THR A 982 -13.35 -25.79 -13.88
C THR A 982 -14.47 -26.34 -12.98
N GLN A 983 -14.62 -27.66 -12.95
CA GLN A 983 -15.55 -28.35 -12.05
C GLN A 983 -15.21 -28.14 -10.56
N ASP A 984 -13.97 -27.80 -10.23
CA ASP A 984 -13.56 -27.48 -8.87
C ASP A 984 -14.21 -26.17 -8.39
N ASP A 985 -14.56 -25.28 -9.32
CA ASP A 985 -15.29 -24.03 -9.02
C ASP A 985 -16.74 -24.30 -8.65
N VAL A 986 -17.37 -25.28 -9.29
CA VAL A 986 -18.72 -25.72 -8.95
C VAL A 986 -18.74 -26.29 -7.54
N ARG A 987 -17.78 -27.17 -7.20
CA ARG A 987 -17.67 -27.77 -5.86
C ARG A 987 -17.38 -26.72 -4.79
N PHE A 988 -16.43 -25.81 -5.06
CA PHE A 988 -16.12 -24.71 -4.13
C PHE A 988 -17.36 -23.87 -3.83
N PHE A 989 -18.14 -23.54 -4.87
CA PHE A 989 -19.38 -22.79 -4.72
C PHE A 989 -20.43 -23.58 -3.91
N GLU A 990 -20.67 -24.85 -4.25
CA GLU A 990 -21.63 -25.73 -3.60
C GLU A 990 -21.35 -25.90 -2.10
N GLU A 991 -20.09 -26.10 -1.72
CA GLU A 991 -19.66 -26.24 -0.31
C GLU A 991 -19.96 -25.00 0.56
N ARG A 992 -20.17 -23.82 -0.04
CA ARG A 992 -20.21 -22.54 0.68
C ARG A 992 -21.55 -21.80 0.54
N ILE A 993 -22.23 -21.95 -0.59
CA ILE A 993 -23.42 -21.14 -0.90
C ILE A 993 -24.62 -21.50 -0.03
N PHE A 994 -24.79 -22.77 0.37
CA PHE A 994 -25.90 -23.17 1.24
C PHE A 994 -25.84 -22.48 2.61
N ASP A 995 -24.66 -22.45 3.23
CA ASP A 995 -24.45 -21.74 4.50
C ASP A 995 -24.64 -20.23 4.33
N ALA A 996 -24.13 -19.67 3.23
CA ALA A 996 -24.33 -18.25 2.91
C ALA A 996 -25.82 -17.91 2.75
N MET A 997 -26.60 -18.74 2.06
CA MET A 997 -28.04 -18.55 1.86
C MET A 997 -28.84 -18.70 3.16
N ALA A 998 -28.49 -19.66 4.02
CA ALA A 998 -29.11 -19.81 5.33
C ALA A 998 -28.88 -18.57 6.22
N ASN A 999 -27.70 -17.96 6.12
CA ASN A 999 -27.40 -16.72 6.83
C ASN A 999 -28.10 -15.50 6.19
N ALA A 1000 -28.11 -15.43 4.85
CA ALA A 1000 -28.84 -14.40 4.11
C ALA A 1000 -30.33 -14.40 4.45
N ARG A 1001 -30.96 -15.58 4.53
CA ARG A 1001 -32.35 -15.72 4.94
C ARG A 1001 -32.63 -15.12 6.31
N LYS A 1002 -31.78 -15.39 7.30
CA LYS A 1002 -31.95 -14.84 8.66
C LYS A 1002 -31.90 -13.32 8.64
N VAL A 1003 -30.97 -12.73 7.90
CA VAL A 1003 -30.84 -11.27 7.79
C VAL A 1003 -32.02 -10.67 7.04
N ILE A 1004 -32.47 -11.28 5.94
CA ILE A 1004 -33.67 -10.86 5.20
C ILE A 1004 -34.89 -10.90 6.11
N ASP A 1005 -35.11 -11.99 6.85
CA ASP A 1005 -36.22 -12.11 7.78
C ASP A 1005 -36.19 -11.01 8.84
N ILE A 1006 -35.04 -10.74 9.45
CA ILE A 1006 -34.91 -9.66 10.44
C ILE A 1006 -35.22 -8.30 9.79
N THR A 1007 -34.68 -8.05 8.60
CA THR A 1007 -34.82 -6.77 7.89
C THR A 1007 -36.28 -6.46 7.53
N PHE A 1008 -37.08 -7.50 7.23
CA PHE A 1008 -38.48 -7.33 6.83
C PHE A 1008 -39.51 -7.77 7.90
N LYS A 1009 -39.09 -8.25 9.08
CA LYS A 1009 -39.99 -8.67 10.19
C LYS A 1009 -40.57 -7.52 11.02
N GLU A 1010 -40.11 -6.27 10.87
CA GLU A 1010 -40.74 -5.09 11.49
C GLU A 1010 -41.85 -4.45 10.61
N GLY A 1011 -42.38 -5.17 9.62
CA GLY A 1011 -43.41 -4.69 8.70
C GLY A 1011 -44.65 -5.59 8.57
N ILE A 1012 -44.98 -6.41 9.59
CA ILE A 1012 -46.32 -7.02 9.67
C ILE A 1012 -47.25 -6.04 10.38
N GLY A 1013 -47.79 -5.15 9.57
CA GLY A 1013 -48.86 -4.18 9.83
C GLY A 1013 -48.90 -3.29 8.59
N GLY A 1014 -49.79 -3.49 7.61
CA GLY A 1014 -51.21 -3.69 7.80
C GLY A 1014 -51.82 -2.34 8.09
#